data_AF-A0AAW1MIR2-F1
#
_entry.id   AF-A0AAW1MIR2-F1
#
_cell.length_a   1.000
_cell.length_b   1.000
_cell.length_c   1.000
_cell.angle_alpha   90.00
_cell.angle_beta   90.00
_cell.angle_gamma   90.00
#
_symmetry.space_group_name_H-M   'P 1'
#
loop_
_entity.id
_entity.type
_entity.pdbx_description
1 polymer ?
#
loop_
_entity_poly.entity_id
_entity_poly.type
_entity_poly.pdbx_seq_one_letter_code
_entity_poly.pdbx_strand_id
1 'polypeptide(L)'
;MPFQHIGYNRIKYISFIAVSSGIFWITIQVRKTRERLNGAFDSYIVHLIEPQNNKNDVVKIEFDAARWVKASNSDETFHQRIWRNVKFAYAKRLLHLTTAANKSLRWKATKYLARIKDLHNWQYSLLANECDSRTAIALARVEGVDSRYFVQPPGYGVICNQDYLVHILKDFLMHLENSSKHPCITNFISNSFADVQEMGKVFENYYDHTDHLAKCVKSTTDVLPLCLESILHHSTIERFAKDIVQQNGLYLLMEIYKTFKDVYEINVALCTILSNMSIYPDLLDEIHKSGWIGILSQWARVPDMRLSVVAGRALANLDKDDQYKAKYEKGIYSLHPVLRTDQQTKVDVVIVHGLLGGVFYTWRQRQNSDLTLSIIETITSDTYSKIKCSSDPVMREYLATLEEQKQMEWDSIGNDFEIISYDIPTNANSGCDCAFVCNGYSNVCCNDSKTTQCWPKDWLTKDCQNLRVIGINYDTSLSKWATTCPEEGSKVTLDERTNELINKLKRAGVGNRPIIWITHSMGGLLVKNLLCKAYNCHDTTDRFLRNTKAIVFYSTPHNGSRIANLNSPTSYVVLPSVEVQELREESPHLKRMHQEFLDIMTLLPVKVISFVETKSTVVTAMKFNFLMVKPESGNAGIGEYYEIPQDHLGICKPVNRESFLYQKVLHLVKEVVETT
;
A
#
# COMPACT_ATOMS: atom_id res chain seq x y z
N MET A 1 14.74 -71.85 -62.29
CA MET A 1 15.57 -70.94 -61.46
C MET A 1 14.65 -70.06 -60.64
N PRO A 2 14.72 -70.08 -59.29
CA PRO A 2 13.76 -69.42 -58.42
C PRO A 2 14.40 -68.25 -57.66
N PHE A 3 14.23 -67.00 -58.08
CA PHE A 3 14.51 -65.83 -57.22
C PHE A 3 13.85 -64.60 -57.82
N GLN A 4 12.66 -64.24 -57.35
CA GLN A 4 12.11 -62.87 -57.34
C GLN A 4 10.62 -62.91 -56.93
N HIS A 5 10.30 -63.16 -55.66
CA HIS A 5 8.97 -62.83 -55.12
C HIS A 5 8.89 -62.67 -53.59
N ILE A 6 9.98 -62.22 -52.93
CA ILE A 6 10.02 -62.04 -51.45
C ILE A 6 10.19 -60.56 -51.03
N GLY A 7 10.32 -59.62 -51.97
CA GLY A 7 10.65 -58.22 -51.66
C GLY A 7 9.48 -57.30 -51.27
N TYR A 8 8.26 -57.54 -51.74
CA TYR A 8 7.19 -56.52 -51.67
C TYR A 8 6.32 -56.61 -50.40
N ASN A 9 6.09 -57.80 -49.86
CA ASN A 9 5.28 -57.96 -48.64
C ASN A 9 6.06 -57.65 -47.35
N ARG A 10 7.38 -57.84 -47.30
CA ARG A 10 8.17 -57.50 -46.11
C ARG A 10 8.23 -55.99 -45.83
N ILE A 11 8.22 -55.16 -46.87
CA ILE A 11 8.29 -53.70 -46.72
C ILE A 11 6.98 -53.12 -46.15
N LYS A 12 5.81 -53.67 -46.53
CA LYS A 12 4.51 -53.30 -45.94
C LYS A 12 4.37 -53.71 -44.48
N TYR A 13 4.87 -54.88 -44.10
CA TYR A 13 4.84 -55.33 -42.69
C TYR A 13 5.79 -54.52 -41.81
N ILE A 14 6.98 -54.17 -42.29
CA ILE A 14 7.94 -53.34 -41.54
C ILE A 14 7.42 -51.90 -41.37
N SER A 15 6.77 -51.33 -42.39
CA SER A 15 6.16 -49.99 -42.29
C SER A 15 4.93 -49.97 -41.39
N PHE A 16 4.11 -51.04 -41.37
CA PHE A 16 2.99 -51.15 -40.42
C PHE A 16 3.46 -51.31 -38.97
N ILE A 17 4.53 -52.10 -38.74
CA ILE A 17 5.12 -52.27 -37.41
C ILE A 17 5.76 -50.95 -36.93
N ALA A 18 6.44 -50.19 -37.79
CA ALA A 18 7.02 -48.89 -37.45
C ALA A 18 5.95 -47.81 -37.14
N VAL A 19 4.84 -47.81 -37.87
CA VAL A 19 3.72 -46.89 -37.59
C VAL A 19 3.02 -47.28 -36.29
N SER A 20 2.80 -48.58 -36.04
CA SER A 20 2.17 -49.06 -34.81
C SER A 20 3.05 -48.85 -33.57
N SER A 21 4.37 -49.02 -33.68
CA SER A 21 5.33 -48.72 -32.61
C SER A 21 5.47 -47.22 -32.37
N GLY A 22 5.38 -46.40 -33.42
CA GLY A 22 5.29 -44.95 -33.32
C GLY A 22 4.02 -44.48 -32.60
N ILE A 23 2.85 -45.03 -32.93
CA ILE A 23 1.58 -44.75 -32.25
C ILE A 23 1.63 -45.25 -30.80
N PHE A 24 2.21 -46.41 -30.55
CA PHE A 24 2.41 -46.95 -29.20
C PHE A 24 3.37 -46.09 -28.36
N TRP A 25 4.45 -45.61 -28.97
CA TRP A 25 5.40 -44.71 -28.31
C TRP A 25 4.78 -43.35 -28.04
N ILE A 26 4.01 -42.78 -28.99
CA ILE A 26 3.25 -41.55 -28.79
C ILE A 26 2.20 -41.72 -27.69
N THR A 27 1.47 -42.83 -27.65
CA THR A 27 0.49 -43.09 -26.58
C THR A 27 1.14 -43.29 -25.21
N ILE A 28 2.32 -43.93 -25.14
CA ILE A 28 3.13 -44.00 -23.92
C ILE A 28 3.63 -42.61 -23.50
N GLN A 29 4.10 -41.79 -24.43
CA GLN A 29 4.55 -40.43 -24.12
C GLN A 29 3.39 -39.53 -23.70
N VAL A 30 2.23 -39.63 -24.33
CA VAL A 30 1.00 -38.95 -23.92
C VAL A 30 0.58 -39.41 -22.53
N ARG A 31 0.66 -40.71 -22.23
CA ARG A 31 0.34 -41.25 -20.90
C ARG A 31 1.33 -40.78 -19.83
N LYS A 32 2.63 -40.83 -20.10
CA LYS A 32 3.67 -40.29 -19.19
C LYS A 32 3.53 -38.79 -18.98
N THR A 33 3.17 -38.06 -20.03
CA THR A 33 2.92 -36.61 -19.94
C THR A 33 1.63 -36.35 -19.14
N ARG A 34 0.57 -37.15 -19.34
CA ARG A 34 -0.66 -37.10 -18.53
C ARG A 34 -0.40 -37.39 -17.06
N GLU A 35 0.41 -38.40 -16.74
CA GLU A 35 0.78 -38.74 -15.36
C GLU A 35 1.61 -37.62 -14.71
N ARG A 36 2.52 -36.98 -15.47
CA ARG A 36 3.27 -35.79 -15.00
C ARG A 36 2.39 -34.54 -14.84
N LEU A 37 1.39 -34.34 -15.70
CA LEU A 37 0.43 -33.25 -15.59
C LEU A 37 -0.54 -33.47 -14.43
N ASN A 38 -0.99 -34.70 -14.21
CA ASN A 38 -1.82 -35.09 -13.06
C ASN A 38 -1.06 -34.96 -11.73
N GLY A 39 0.27 -35.05 -11.75
CA GLY A 39 1.11 -34.72 -10.59
C GLY A 39 1.38 -33.22 -10.41
N ALA A 40 1.17 -32.39 -11.44
CA ALA A 40 1.45 -30.95 -11.41
C ALA A 40 0.19 -30.07 -11.15
N PHE A 41 -1.01 -30.63 -11.34
CA PHE A 41 -2.28 -29.96 -11.10
C PHE A 41 -3.07 -30.65 -9.98
N ASP A 42 -3.72 -29.85 -9.13
CA ASP A 42 -4.62 -30.33 -8.07
C ASP A 42 -5.69 -31.26 -8.65
N SER A 43 -5.82 -32.47 -8.09
CA SER A 43 -6.73 -33.52 -8.55
C SER A 43 -8.18 -33.04 -8.64
N TYR A 44 -8.56 -32.07 -7.81
CA TYR A 44 -9.88 -31.43 -7.86
C TYR A 44 -10.12 -30.68 -9.18
N ILE A 45 -9.10 -29.99 -9.72
CA ILE A 45 -9.19 -29.29 -11.01
C ILE A 45 -9.14 -30.27 -12.17
N VAL A 46 -8.39 -31.37 -12.06
CA VAL A 46 -8.37 -32.42 -13.09
C VAL A 46 -9.76 -33.07 -13.27
N HIS A 47 -10.50 -33.28 -12.18
CA HIS A 47 -11.89 -33.77 -12.26
C HIS A 47 -12.89 -32.77 -12.86
N LEU A 48 -12.60 -31.46 -12.80
CA LEU A 48 -13.33 -30.42 -13.55
C LEU A 48 -12.90 -30.35 -15.02
N ILE A 49 -11.72 -30.90 -15.36
CA ILE A 49 -11.20 -30.98 -16.73
C ILE A 49 -11.83 -32.13 -17.50
N GLU A 50 -12.12 -33.23 -16.82
CA GLU A 50 -12.85 -34.35 -17.41
C GLU A 50 -14.33 -33.97 -17.58
N PRO A 51 -14.90 -34.11 -18.79
CA PRO A 51 -16.30 -33.78 -19.01
C PRO A 51 -17.17 -34.69 -18.15
N GLN A 52 -17.86 -34.11 -17.16
CA GLN A 52 -19.07 -34.70 -16.61
C GLN A 52 -19.98 -34.97 -17.80
N ASN A 53 -20.43 -36.21 -17.93
CA ASN A 53 -21.20 -36.73 -19.05
C ASN A 53 -22.63 -36.16 -19.05
N ASN A 54 -22.78 -34.84 -19.03
CA ASN A 54 -24.05 -34.16 -19.26
C ASN A 54 -24.19 -33.96 -20.76
N LYS A 55 -24.98 -34.86 -21.36
CA LYS A 55 -25.57 -34.65 -22.67
C LYS A 55 -26.48 -33.43 -22.58
N ASN A 56 -25.92 -32.25 -22.85
CA ASN A 56 -26.53 -31.07 -23.47
C ASN A 56 -25.55 -29.89 -23.26
N ASP A 57 -25.24 -29.19 -24.35
CA ASP A 57 -24.30 -28.07 -24.47
C ASP A 57 -22.80 -28.41 -24.57
N VAL A 58 -22.47 -29.27 -25.54
CA VAL A 58 -21.14 -29.22 -26.18
C VAL A 58 -21.14 -28.05 -27.16
N VAL A 59 -20.75 -26.86 -26.69
CA VAL A 59 -20.26 -25.81 -27.59
C VAL A 59 -19.02 -26.38 -28.28
N LYS A 60 -19.17 -26.78 -29.54
CA LYS A 60 -18.08 -27.19 -30.43
C LYS A 60 -17.07 -26.04 -30.53
N ILE A 61 -16.04 -26.05 -29.70
CA ILE A 61 -14.77 -25.43 -30.03
C ILE A 61 -14.11 -26.41 -30.99
N GLU A 62 -14.43 -26.26 -32.27
CA GLU A 62 -13.76 -26.97 -33.35
C GLU A 62 -12.28 -26.53 -33.33
N PHE A 63 -11.42 -27.42 -32.85
CA PHE A 63 -10.00 -27.17 -32.66
C PHE A 63 -9.32 -27.24 -34.03
N ASP A 64 -9.44 -26.17 -34.81
CA ASP A 64 -8.87 -26.03 -36.15
C ASP A 64 -7.36 -25.75 -36.07
N ALA A 65 -6.61 -26.68 -35.47
CA ALA A 65 -5.16 -26.62 -35.31
C ALA A 65 -4.41 -26.60 -36.66
N ALA A 66 -5.09 -26.91 -37.76
CA ALA A 66 -4.53 -26.92 -39.11
C ALA A 66 -4.31 -25.51 -39.68
N ARG A 67 -5.06 -24.49 -39.23
CA ARG A 67 -4.94 -23.11 -39.75
C ARG A 67 -3.76 -22.33 -39.17
N TRP A 68 -3.21 -22.76 -38.03
CA TRP A 68 -2.16 -22.05 -37.28
C TRP A 68 -0.73 -22.51 -37.64
N VAL A 69 -0.57 -23.37 -38.66
CA VAL A 69 0.74 -23.87 -39.12
C VAL A 69 1.44 -22.86 -40.06
N LYS A 70 0.85 -21.71 -40.37
CA LYS A 70 1.47 -20.69 -41.22
C LYS A 70 1.51 -19.31 -40.55
N ALA A 71 2.43 -19.14 -39.60
CA ALA A 71 3.03 -17.84 -39.27
C ALA A 71 4.40 -18.03 -38.56
N SER A 72 5.45 -17.88 -39.38
CA SER A 72 6.86 -17.50 -39.15
C SER A 72 7.68 -17.92 -37.91
N ASN A 73 8.84 -18.52 -38.24
CA ASN A 73 10.20 -18.35 -37.69
C ASN A 73 10.41 -18.27 -36.16
N SER A 74 11.04 -19.30 -35.58
CA SER A 74 12.06 -19.17 -34.51
C SER A 74 12.59 -20.55 -34.09
N ASP A 75 13.80 -20.56 -33.52
CA ASP A 75 14.62 -21.69 -33.03
C ASP A 75 13.98 -22.57 -31.93
N GLU A 76 12.67 -22.64 -31.83
CA GLU A 76 11.96 -23.44 -30.83
C GLU A 76 11.79 -24.90 -31.24
N THR A 77 12.06 -25.81 -30.30
CA THR A 77 11.87 -27.24 -30.53
C THR A 77 10.38 -27.59 -30.66
N PHE A 78 10.07 -28.62 -31.45
CA PHE A 78 8.70 -29.13 -31.64
C PHE A 78 7.96 -29.40 -30.32
N HIS A 79 8.68 -29.94 -29.32
CA HIS A 79 8.14 -30.22 -28.00
C HIS A 79 7.77 -28.96 -27.20
N GLN A 80 8.57 -27.89 -27.28
CA GLN A 80 8.27 -26.60 -26.64
C GLN A 80 6.99 -25.99 -27.23
N ARG A 81 6.84 -26.04 -28.56
CA ARG A 81 5.65 -25.53 -29.25
C ARG A 81 4.38 -26.25 -28.83
N ILE A 82 4.40 -27.59 -28.80
CA ILE A 82 3.24 -28.38 -28.34
C ILE A 82 2.92 -28.03 -26.89
N TRP A 83 3.94 -27.99 -26.03
CA TRP A 83 3.71 -27.76 -24.62
C TRP A 83 3.10 -26.38 -24.34
N ARG A 84 3.57 -25.34 -25.03
CA ARG A 84 2.98 -23.99 -24.94
C ARG A 84 1.53 -23.96 -25.42
N ASN A 85 1.20 -24.65 -26.50
CA ASN A 85 -0.19 -24.70 -26.98
C ASN A 85 -1.13 -25.40 -25.99
N VAL A 86 -0.65 -26.45 -25.30
CA VAL A 86 -1.40 -27.09 -24.22
C VAL A 86 -1.55 -26.15 -23.02
N LYS A 87 -0.46 -25.47 -22.59
CA LYS A 87 -0.54 -24.42 -21.55
C LYS A 87 -1.58 -23.35 -21.89
N PHE A 88 -1.63 -22.92 -23.15
CA PHE A 88 -2.58 -21.92 -23.62
C PHE A 88 -4.03 -22.43 -23.59
N ALA A 89 -4.29 -23.65 -24.07
CA ALA A 89 -5.61 -24.26 -23.98
C ALA A 89 -6.07 -24.41 -22.52
N TYR A 90 -5.16 -24.80 -21.64
CA TYR A 90 -5.41 -24.86 -20.20
C TYR A 90 -5.70 -23.48 -19.60
N ALA A 91 -4.93 -22.44 -19.98
CA ALA A 91 -5.15 -21.07 -19.56
C ALA A 91 -6.55 -20.55 -19.97
N LYS A 92 -7.00 -20.83 -21.20
CA LYS A 92 -8.35 -20.50 -21.66
C LYS A 92 -9.44 -21.17 -20.82
N ARG A 93 -9.24 -22.44 -20.46
CA ARG A 93 -10.19 -23.14 -19.61
C ARG A 93 -10.24 -22.56 -18.19
N LEU A 94 -9.08 -22.24 -17.62
CA LEU A 94 -9.02 -21.57 -16.32
C LEU A 94 -9.68 -20.20 -16.36
N LEU A 95 -9.46 -19.41 -17.42
CA LEU A 95 -10.13 -18.13 -17.63
C LEU A 95 -11.65 -18.29 -17.69
N HIS A 96 -12.17 -19.33 -18.33
CA HIS A 96 -13.60 -19.61 -18.25
C HIS A 96 -14.05 -19.89 -16.81
N LEU A 97 -13.30 -20.68 -16.06
CA LEU A 97 -13.61 -21.01 -14.66
C LEU A 97 -13.51 -19.81 -13.70
N THR A 98 -12.79 -18.73 -14.04
CA THR A 98 -12.78 -17.51 -13.22
C THR A 98 -14.11 -16.76 -13.25
N THR A 99 -15.02 -17.11 -14.18
CA THR A 99 -16.37 -16.53 -14.25
C THR A 99 -17.45 -17.39 -13.57
N ALA A 100 -17.07 -18.54 -13.02
CA ALA A 100 -18.01 -19.46 -12.37
C ALA A 100 -18.77 -18.82 -11.20
N ALA A 101 -19.99 -19.30 -10.89
CA ALA A 101 -20.80 -18.76 -9.80
C ALA A 101 -20.16 -18.94 -8.40
N ASN A 102 -19.40 -20.01 -8.20
CA ASN A 102 -18.75 -20.31 -6.93
C ASN A 102 -17.48 -19.47 -6.70
N LYS A 103 -17.47 -18.66 -5.64
CA LYS A 103 -16.35 -17.77 -5.27
C LYS A 103 -15.03 -18.52 -5.03
N SER A 104 -15.07 -19.67 -4.36
CA SER A 104 -13.86 -20.46 -4.08
C SER A 104 -13.27 -21.02 -5.37
N LEU A 105 -14.13 -21.50 -6.28
CA LEU A 105 -13.69 -22.00 -7.58
C LEU A 105 -13.06 -20.89 -8.43
N ARG A 106 -13.70 -19.71 -8.50
CA ARG A 106 -13.12 -18.55 -9.20
C ARG A 106 -11.72 -18.24 -8.68
N TRP A 107 -11.58 -18.12 -7.36
CA TRP A 107 -10.30 -17.78 -6.75
C TRP A 107 -9.22 -18.82 -7.02
N LYS A 108 -9.54 -20.12 -6.89
CA LYS A 108 -8.61 -21.19 -7.26
C LYS A 108 -8.18 -21.07 -8.72
N ALA A 109 -9.13 -20.92 -9.64
CA ALA A 109 -8.85 -20.76 -11.07
C ALA A 109 -7.94 -19.56 -11.36
N THR A 110 -8.21 -18.40 -10.73
CA THR A 110 -7.38 -17.19 -10.85
C THR A 110 -5.94 -17.44 -10.41
N LYS A 111 -5.72 -18.13 -9.28
CA LYS A 111 -4.36 -18.45 -8.81
C LYS A 111 -3.62 -19.36 -9.79
N TYR A 112 -4.28 -20.39 -10.30
CA TYR A 112 -3.67 -21.29 -11.28
C TYR A 112 -3.36 -20.56 -12.60
N LEU A 113 -4.25 -19.66 -13.03
CA LEU A 113 -4.05 -18.86 -14.24
C LEU A 113 -2.83 -17.95 -14.11
N ALA A 114 -2.68 -17.24 -12.99
CA ALA A 114 -1.55 -16.33 -12.74
C ALA A 114 -0.18 -17.04 -12.71
N ARG A 115 -0.17 -18.33 -12.33
CA ARG A 115 1.04 -19.19 -12.31
C ARG A 115 1.50 -19.63 -13.69
N ILE A 116 0.66 -19.54 -14.73
CA ILE A 116 1.04 -19.93 -16.08
C ILE A 116 2.01 -18.90 -16.65
N LYS A 117 3.22 -19.36 -16.96
CA LYS A 117 4.30 -18.59 -17.61
C LYS A 117 4.65 -19.16 -18.99
N ASP A 118 5.38 -18.36 -19.75
CA ASP A 118 5.95 -18.71 -21.06
C ASP A 118 4.92 -18.90 -22.18
N LEU A 119 3.87 -18.06 -22.19
CA LEU A 119 2.99 -17.93 -23.36
C LEU A 119 3.58 -16.90 -24.34
N HIS A 120 3.18 -16.99 -25.60
CA HIS A 120 3.49 -15.95 -26.57
C HIS A 120 2.79 -14.63 -26.22
N ASN A 121 3.37 -13.50 -26.66
CA ASN A 121 2.74 -12.19 -26.48
C ASN A 121 1.31 -12.15 -27.04
N TRP A 122 1.07 -12.70 -28.24
CA TRP A 122 -0.28 -12.75 -28.82
C TRP A 122 -1.26 -13.62 -28.00
N GLN A 123 -0.76 -14.68 -27.35
CA GLN A 123 -1.57 -15.53 -26.47
C GLN A 123 -1.97 -14.76 -25.21
N TYR A 124 -1.02 -14.04 -24.62
CA TYR A 124 -1.32 -13.13 -23.51
C TYR A 124 -2.31 -12.04 -23.92
N SER A 125 -2.11 -11.39 -25.07
CA SER A 125 -3.03 -10.38 -25.58
C SER A 125 -4.44 -10.92 -25.81
N LEU A 126 -4.58 -12.16 -26.31
CA LEU A 126 -5.91 -12.77 -26.46
C LEU A 126 -6.56 -13.02 -25.10
N LEU A 127 -5.82 -13.56 -24.13
CA LEU A 127 -6.33 -13.78 -22.77
C LEU A 127 -6.70 -12.47 -22.09
N ALA A 128 -5.91 -11.41 -22.28
CA ALA A 128 -6.19 -10.08 -21.75
C ALA A 128 -7.48 -9.49 -22.32
N ASN A 129 -7.73 -9.65 -23.62
CA ASN A 129 -8.95 -9.19 -24.28
C ASN A 129 -10.19 -10.04 -23.93
N GLU A 130 -10.02 -11.34 -23.71
CA GLU A 130 -11.10 -12.24 -23.24
C GLU A 130 -11.37 -12.08 -21.73
N CYS A 131 -10.48 -11.41 -20.98
CA CYS A 131 -10.61 -11.23 -19.52
C CYS A 131 -11.65 -10.17 -19.18
N ASP A 132 -12.65 -10.56 -18.39
CA ASP A 132 -13.61 -9.62 -17.80
C ASP A 132 -12.96 -8.82 -16.65
N SER A 133 -13.59 -7.69 -16.31
CA SER A 133 -13.08 -6.74 -15.32
C SER A 133 -12.93 -7.33 -13.92
N ARG A 134 -13.83 -8.22 -13.51
CA ARG A 134 -13.78 -8.92 -12.21
C ARG A 134 -12.60 -9.89 -12.18
N THR A 135 -12.39 -10.67 -13.24
CA THR A 135 -11.21 -11.55 -13.34
C THR A 135 -9.92 -10.73 -13.38
N ALA A 136 -9.89 -9.61 -14.11
CA ALA A 136 -8.72 -8.75 -14.21
C ALA A 136 -8.32 -8.19 -12.83
N ILE A 137 -9.27 -7.71 -12.03
CA ILE A 137 -8.99 -7.30 -10.65
C ILE A 137 -8.49 -8.45 -9.78
N ALA A 138 -9.11 -9.63 -9.90
CA ALA A 138 -8.69 -10.79 -9.14
C ALA A 138 -7.24 -11.17 -9.48
N LEU A 139 -6.88 -11.18 -10.77
CA LEU A 139 -5.51 -11.42 -11.27
C LEU A 139 -4.53 -10.34 -10.80
N ALA A 140 -4.92 -9.07 -10.86
CA ALA A 140 -4.11 -7.93 -10.42
C ALA A 140 -3.70 -8.05 -8.95
N ARG A 141 -4.51 -8.75 -8.14
CA ARG A 141 -4.26 -9.01 -6.72
C ARG A 141 -3.62 -10.37 -6.43
N VAL A 142 -3.13 -11.11 -7.44
CA VAL A 142 -2.34 -12.35 -7.24
C VAL A 142 -0.84 -12.05 -7.32
N GLU A 143 -0.08 -12.51 -6.33
CA GLU A 143 1.37 -12.37 -6.32
C GLU A 143 2.02 -13.03 -7.57
N GLY A 144 2.99 -12.33 -8.17
CA GLY A 144 3.73 -12.83 -9.33
C GLY A 144 2.96 -12.92 -10.66
N VAL A 145 1.75 -12.33 -10.78
CA VAL A 145 1.02 -12.29 -12.07
C VAL A 145 1.83 -11.56 -13.17
N ASP A 146 1.76 -12.05 -14.40
CA ASP A 146 2.42 -11.41 -15.56
C ASP A 146 1.60 -10.19 -16.03
N SER A 147 2.26 -9.06 -16.29
CA SER A 147 1.60 -7.81 -16.71
C SER A 147 0.89 -7.92 -18.07
N ARG A 148 1.27 -8.91 -18.90
CA ARG A 148 0.66 -9.14 -20.20
C ARG A 148 -0.73 -9.77 -20.12
N TYR A 149 -1.18 -10.22 -18.95
CA TYR A 149 -2.56 -10.65 -18.72
C TYR A 149 -3.58 -9.50 -18.70
N PHE A 150 -3.13 -8.25 -18.69
CA PHE A 150 -4.01 -7.09 -18.63
C PHE A 150 -4.11 -6.40 -20.00
N VAL A 151 -5.30 -5.84 -20.26
CA VAL A 151 -5.54 -4.99 -21.43
C VAL A 151 -4.50 -3.88 -21.44
N GLN A 152 -3.77 -3.76 -22.53
CA GLN A 152 -2.77 -2.72 -22.68
C GLN A 152 -3.46 -1.37 -22.91
N PRO A 153 -2.90 -0.26 -22.39
CA PRO A 153 -3.43 1.07 -22.65
C PRO A 153 -3.65 1.29 -24.15
N PRO A 154 -4.79 1.87 -24.58
CA PRO A 154 -5.08 2.11 -25.99
C PRO A 154 -3.94 2.86 -26.67
N GLY A 155 -3.43 2.39 -27.80
CA GLY A 155 -2.24 2.94 -28.47
C GLY A 155 -2.44 4.27 -29.20
N TYR A 156 -3.48 5.05 -28.90
CA TYR A 156 -3.63 6.39 -29.46
C TYR A 156 -2.38 7.21 -29.13
N GLY A 157 -1.87 7.92 -30.15
CA GLY A 157 -0.54 8.52 -30.15
C GLY A 157 -0.28 9.34 -28.89
N VAL A 158 0.87 9.11 -28.27
CA VAL A 158 1.34 9.92 -27.15
C VAL A 158 1.23 11.38 -27.57
N ILE A 159 0.48 12.18 -26.82
CA ILE A 159 0.45 13.62 -27.03
C ILE A 159 1.86 14.14 -26.74
N CYS A 160 2.64 14.34 -27.79
CA CYS A 160 4.03 14.78 -27.68
C CYS A 160 4.13 16.28 -27.33
N ASN A 161 3.07 17.06 -27.54
CA ASN A 161 3.06 18.49 -27.26
C ASN A 161 2.42 18.80 -25.91
N GLN A 162 3.23 19.26 -24.96
CA GLN A 162 2.80 19.64 -23.60
C GLN A 162 1.78 20.78 -23.62
N ASP A 163 1.89 21.73 -24.54
CA ASP A 163 0.96 22.86 -24.65
C ASP A 163 -0.44 22.37 -25.04
N TYR A 164 -0.51 21.41 -25.97
CA TYR A 164 -1.78 20.80 -26.37
C TYR A 164 -2.41 19.99 -25.23
N LEU A 165 -1.60 19.31 -24.41
CA LEU A 165 -2.08 18.61 -23.22
C LEU A 165 -2.63 19.57 -22.17
N VAL A 166 -1.99 20.73 -21.96
CA VAL A 166 -2.49 21.80 -21.07
C VAL A 166 -3.82 22.35 -21.58
N HIS A 167 -3.98 22.54 -22.89
CA HIS A 167 -5.28 22.95 -23.47
C HIS A 167 -6.39 21.92 -23.22
N ILE A 168 -6.12 20.63 -23.45
CA ILE A 168 -7.10 19.56 -23.16
C ILE A 168 -7.42 19.50 -21.66
N LEU A 169 -6.42 19.66 -20.79
CA LEU A 169 -6.62 19.71 -19.35
C LEU A 169 -7.48 20.91 -18.92
N LYS A 170 -7.25 22.08 -19.51
CA LYS A 170 -8.09 23.26 -19.30
C LYS A 170 -9.53 22.98 -19.71
N ASP A 171 -9.75 22.48 -20.92
CA ASP A 171 -11.10 22.15 -21.40
C ASP A 171 -11.76 21.13 -20.47
N PHE A 172 -11.04 20.08 -20.06
CA PHE A 172 -11.53 19.08 -19.12
C PHE A 172 -11.94 19.69 -17.78
N LEU A 173 -11.13 20.59 -17.22
CA LEU A 173 -11.45 21.31 -15.97
C LEU A 173 -12.70 22.19 -16.13
N MET A 174 -12.87 22.87 -17.26
CA MET A 174 -14.09 23.64 -17.57
C MET A 174 -15.33 22.73 -17.62
N HIS A 175 -15.23 21.53 -18.21
CA HIS A 175 -16.33 20.56 -18.24
C HIS A 175 -16.67 20.06 -16.83
N LEU A 176 -15.65 19.75 -16.02
CA LEU A 176 -15.84 19.37 -14.62
C LEU A 176 -16.51 20.50 -13.82
N GLU A 177 -16.08 21.74 -14.01
CA GLU A 177 -16.68 22.92 -13.38
C GLU A 177 -18.17 23.05 -13.74
N ASN A 178 -18.51 22.95 -15.02
CA ASN A 178 -19.89 23.05 -15.49
C ASN A 178 -20.80 21.96 -14.89
N SER A 179 -20.26 20.76 -14.68
CA SER A 179 -21.00 19.63 -14.10
C SER A 179 -21.14 19.73 -12.58
N SER A 180 -20.03 20.04 -11.89
CA SER A 180 -19.91 19.91 -10.42
C SER A 180 -20.05 21.22 -9.66
N LYS A 181 -19.82 22.36 -10.33
CA LYS A 181 -19.70 23.71 -9.73
C LYS A 181 -18.74 23.73 -8.53
N HIS A 182 -17.65 22.97 -8.62
CA HIS A 182 -16.69 22.83 -7.54
C HIS A 182 -15.93 24.16 -7.29
N PRO A 183 -16.03 24.78 -6.10
CA PRO A 183 -15.46 26.10 -5.84
C PRO A 183 -13.94 26.20 -6.05
N CYS A 184 -13.18 25.17 -5.65
CA CYS A 184 -11.73 25.13 -5.82
C CYS A 184 -11.30 24.97 -7.30
N ILE A 185 -12.08 24.27 -8.15
CA ILE A 185 -11.86 24.28 -9.60
C ILE A 185 -12.17 25.67 -10.18
N THR A 186 -13.31 26.29 -9.81
CA THR A 186 -13.66 27.64 -10.26
C THR A 186 -12.57 28.66 -9.93
N ASN A 187 -12.09 28.66 -8.68
CA ASN A 187 -11.02 29.54 -8.23
C ASN A 187 -9.69 29.25 -8.93
N PHE A 188 -9.38 27.98 -9.19
CA PHE A 188 -8.19 27.62 -9.96
C PHE A 188 -8.28 28.13 -11.41
N ILE A 189 -9.42 27.93 -12.06
CA ILE A 189 -9.66 28.34 -13.45
C ILE A 189 -9.56 29.86 -13.57
N SER A 190 -10.23 30.60 -12.67
CA SER A 190 -10.24 32.06 -12.68
C SER A 190 -8.84 32.66 -12.47
N ASN A 191 -8.01 32.04 -11.64
CA ASN A 191 -6.71 32.60 -11.28
C ASN A 191 -5.57 32.12 -12.18
N SER A 192 -5.64 30.89 -12.71
CA SER A 192 -4.52 30.26 -13.43
C SER A 192 -4.62 30.39 -14.94
N PHE A 193 -5.81 30.72 -15.46
CA PHE A 193 -6.03 30.90 -16.90
C PHE A 193 -6.51 32.30 -17.30
N ALA A 194 -6.52 33.28 -16.37
CA ALA A 194 -6.87 34.68 -16.65
C ALA A 194 -6.03 35.30 -17.78
N ASP A 195 -4.71 35.07 -17.77
CA ASP A 195 -3.79 35.65 -18.76
C ASP A 195 -3.76 34.91 -20.12
N VAL A 196 -4.33 33.70 -20.20
CA VAL A 196 -4.34 32.92 -21.47
C VAL A 196 -5.35 33.50 -22.48
N GLN A 197 -6.27 34.36 -22.03
CA GLN A 197 -7.17 35.11 -22.93
C GLN A 197 -6.58 36.44 -23.44
N GLU A 198 -5.47 36.93 -22.88
CA GLU A 198 -4.91 38.27 -23.18
C GLU A 198 -3.54 38.27 -23.88
N MET A 199 -3.11 37.19 -24.55
CA MET A 199 -2.00 37.29 -25.53
C MET A 199 -2.41 38.01 -26.84
N GLY A 200 -3.63 38.57 -26.90
CA GLY A 200 -4.18 39.26 -28.07
C GLY A 200 -4.33 40.77 -27.95
N LYS A 201 -4.30 41.38 -26.75
CA LYS A 201 -4.45 42.84 -26.59
C LYS A 201 -3.68 43.35 -25.39
N VAL A 202 -2.95 44.43 -25.61
CA VAL A 202 -1.96 45.02 -24.73
C VAL A 202 -2.54 46.25 -24.01
N PHE A 203 -2.19 46.38 -22.71
CA PHE A 203 -2.23 47.55 -21.78
C PHE A 203 -3.55 48.29 -21.51
N GLU A 204 -4.05 48.25 -20.26
CA GLU A 204 -4.06 49.40 -19.33
C GLU A 204 -4.74 49.10 -17.96
N ASN A 205 -4.01 49.42 -16.88
CA ASN A 205 -4.48 49.95 -15.57
C ASN A 205 -5.10 49.04 -14.46
N TYR A 206 -4.23 48.75 -13.48
CA TYR A 206 -4.31 49.09 -12.04
C TYR A 206 -5.17 48.27 -11.02
N TYR A 207 -4.42 47.45 -10.23
CA TYR A 207 -4.53 47.00 -8.82
C TYR A 207 -5.83 46.38 -8.25
N ASP A 208 -5.74 45.12 -7.81
CA ASP A 208 -6.14 44.73 -6.45
C ASP A 208 -5.33 43.53 -5.92
N HIS A 209 -5.07 43.52 -4.61
CA HIS A 209 -4.07 42.70 -3.93
C HIS A 209 -4.56 41.29 -3.56
N THR A 210 -4.37 40.29 -4.42
CA THR A 210 -4.42 38.86 -4.01
C THR A 210 -3.43 37.96 -4.77
N ASP A 211 -2.45 38.54 -5.46
CA ASP A 211 -1.77 37.84 -6.55
C ASP A 211 -0.30 37.50 -6.27
N HIS A 212 -0.08 36.44 -5.47
CA HIS A 212 1.26 35.85 -5.30
C HIS A 212 1.45 34.51 -6.04
N LEU A 213 0.37 33.84 -6.44
CA LEU A 213 0.44 32.59 -7.21
C LEU A 213 0.34 32.80 -8.72
N ALA A 214 -0.49 33.73 -9.22
CA ALA A 214 -0.59 33.97 -10.67
C ALA A 214 0.66 34.66 -11.21
N LYS A 215 1.33 35.50 -10.40
CA LYS A 215 2.67 36.06 -10.73
C LYS A 215 3.80 35.03 -10.90
N CYS A 216 3.62 33.78 -10.50
CA CYS A 216 4.67 32.75 -10.53
C CYS A 216 4.55 31.76 -11.70
N VAL A 217 3.44 31.72 -12.43
CA VAL A 217 3.25 30.80 -13.56
C VAL A 217 3.85 31.43 -14.81
N LYS A 218 5.08 31.03 -15.18
CA LYS A 218 5.82 31.64 -16.31
C LYS A 218 5.87 30.74 -17.54
N SER A 219 5.45 29.47 -17.44
CA SER A 219 5.53 28.46 -18.51
C SER A 219 4.39 27.44 -18.44
N THR A 220 4.03 26.82 -19.57
CA THR A 220 3.06 25.69 -19.65
C THR A 220 3.49 24.48 -18.83
N THR A 221 4.80 24.32 -18.59
CA THR A 221 5.37 23.32 -17.68
C THR A 221 4.95 23.50 -16.23
N ASP A 222 4.66 24.74 -15.81
CA ASP A 222 4.31 25.06 -14.41
C ASP A 222 2.80 24.86 -14.16
N VAL A 223 1.98 24.92 -15.22
CA VAL A 223 0.52 24.81 -15.18
C VAL A 223 0.05 23.36 -15.04
N LEU A 224 0.74 22.41 -15.65
CA LEU A 224 0.32 21.01 -15.71
C LEU A 224 0.24 20.34 -14.32
N PRO A 225 1.23 20.49 -13.42
CA PRO A 225 1.12 20.01 -12.05
C PRO A 225 -0.08 20.62 -11.30
N LEU A 226 -0.36 21.91 -11.49
CA LEU A 226 -1.48 22.59 -10.85
C LEU A 226 -2.85 22.12 -11.38
N CYS A 227 -2.94 21.81 -12.68
CA CYS A 227 -4.13 21.18 -13.25
C CYS A 227 -4.38 19.80 -12.64
N LEU A 228 -3.31 19.00 -12.52
CA LEU A 228 -3.40 17.66 -11.92
C LEU A 228 -3.75 17.73 -10.43
N GLU A 229 -3.19 18.70 -9.70
CA GLU A 229 -3.55 18.98 -8.31
C GLU A 229 -5.02 19.38 -8.17
N SER A 230 -5.55 20.16 -9.11
CA SER A 230 -6.97 20.52 -9.15
C SER A 230 -7.88 19.31 -9.38
N ILE A 231 -7.51 18.40 -10.30
CA ILE A 231 -8.23 17.14 -10.52
C ILE A 231 -8.12 16.23 -9.29
N LEU A 232 -6.92 16.14 -8.70
CA LEU A 232 -6.69 15.40 -7.48
C LEU A 232 -7.60 15.89 -6.37
N HIS A 233 -7.63 17.20 -6.13
CA HIS A 233 -8.50 17.81 -5.14
C HIS A 233 -9.98 17.50 -5.42
N HIS A 234 -10.45 17.67 -6.65
CA HIS A 234 -11.82 17.31 -7.05
C HIS A 234 -12.15 15.83 -6.79
N SER A 235 -11.19 14.92 -7.01
CA SER A 235 -11.35 13.49 -6.73
C SER A 235 -11.43 13.17 -5.23
N THR A 236 -10.92 14.04 -4.35
CA THR A 236 -10.95 13.79 -2.89
C THR A 236 -12.36 13.87 -2.31
N ILE A 237 -13.25 14.60 -2.97
CA ILE A 237 -14.63 14.76 -2.55
C ILE A 237 -15.47 13.66 -3.19
N GLU A 238 -16.05 12.77 -2.34
CA GLU A 238 -16.73 11.55 -2.77
C GLU A 238 -17.75 11.86 -3.89
N ARG A 239 -18.65 12.84 -3.70
CA ARG A 239 -19.70 13.22 -4.68
C ARG A 239 -19.19 13.52 -6.10
N PHE A 240 -17.96 14.02 -6.25
CA PHE A 240 -17.44 14.54 -7.52
C PHE A 240 -16.50 13.57 -8.25
N ALA A 241 -15.95 12.57 -7.56
CA ALA A 241 -15.01 11.64 -8.19
C ALA A 241 -15.61 10.84 -9.36
N LYS A 242 -16.94 10.68 -9.43
CA LYS A 242 -17.63 10.06 -10.59
C LYS A 242 -17.61 10.94 -11.84
N ASP A 243 -17.59 12.25 -11.68
CA ASP A 243 -17.69 13.22 -12.78
C ASP A 243 -16.47 13.12 -13.71
N ILE A 244 -15.30 12.78 -13.13
CA ILE A 244 -14.07 12.50 -13.87
C ILE A 244 -14.29 11.41 -14.92
N VAL A 245 -14.97 10.31 -14.56
CA VAL A 245 -15.21 9.21 -15.51
C VAL A 245 -16.30 9.58 -16.53
N GLN A 246 -17.34 10.29 -16.11
CA GLN A 246 -18.42 10.75 -16.99
C GLN A 246 -17.91 11.67 -18.12
N GLN A 247 -16.86 12.45 -17.84
CA GLN A 247 -16.23 13.35 -18.81
C GLN A 247 -15.02 12.71 -19.54
N ASN A 248 -14.96 11.37 -19.63
CA ASN A 248 -13.86 10.62 -20.27
C ASN A 248 -12.46 10.86 -19.68
N GLY A 249 -12.38 11.32 -18.42
CA GLY A 249 -11.13 11.66 -17.75
C GLY A 249 -10.15 10.50 -17.61
N LEU A 250 -10.62 9.24 -17.58
CA LEU A 250 -9.72 8.07 -17.49
C LEU A 250 -8.74 7.97 -18.66
N TYR A 251 -9.15 8.36 -19.87
CA TYR A 251 -8.28 8.37 -21.04
C TYR A 251 -7.28 9.53 -20.99
N LEU A 252 -7.73 10.71 -20.55
CA LEU A 252 -6.86 11.86 -20.37
C LEU A 252 -5.77 11.57 -19.33
N LEU A 253 -6.13 11.02 -18.17
CA LEU A 253 -5.18 10.60 -17.15
C LEU A 253 -4.18 9.56 -17.67
N MET A 254 -4.61 8.70 -18.61
CA MET A 254 -3.75 7.69 -19.22
C MET A 254 -2.74 8.32 -20.17
N GLU A 255 -3.14 9.34 -20.94
CA GLU A 255 -2.21 10.12 -21.75
C GLU A 255 -1.18 10.85 -20.89
N ILE A 256 -1.59 11.44 -19.76
CA ILE A 256 -0.67 12.04 -18.79
C ILE A 256 0.33 10.98 -18.28
N TYR A 257 -0.16 9.79 -17.92
CA TYR A 257 0.72 8.69 -17.49
C TYR A 257 1.74 8.29 -18.56
N LYS A 258 1.32 8.17 -19.82
CA LYS A 258 2.24 7.80 -20.92
C LYS A 258 3.29 8.87 -21.15
N THR A 259 2.91 10.14 -21.11
CA THR A 259 3.83 11.27 -21.34
C THR A 259 4.81 11.45 -20.17
N PHE A 260 4.37 11.24 -18.94
CA PHE A 260 5.15 11.50 -17.72
C PHE A 260 5.44 10.24 -16.91
N LYS A 261 5.60 9.09 -17.59
CA LYS A 261 5.78 7.78 -16.94
C LYS A 261 6.94 7.75 -15.94
N ASP A 262 8.00 8.50 -16.23
CA ASP A 262 9.22 8.55 -15.41
C ASP A 262 9.15 9.62 -14.29
N VAL A 263 8.10 10.46 -14.29
CA VAL A 263 7.90 11.49 -13.26
C VAL A 263 7.11 10.89 -12.10
N TYR A 264 7.82 10.70 -10.99
CA TYR A 264 7.31 9.98 -9.84
C TYR A 264 6.11 10.68 -9.17
N GLU A 265 6.18 12.00 -8.98
CA GLU A 265 5.15 12.81 -8.32
C GLU A 265 3.81 12.76 -9.07
N ILE A 266 3.87 12.77 -10.41
CA ILE A 266 2.70 12.64 -11.28
C ILE A 266 2.07 11.25 -11.12
N ASN A 267 2.87 10.18 -11.11
CA ASN A 267 2.37 8.82 -10.89
C ASN A 267 1.65 8.68 -9.53
N VAL A 268 2.18 9.31 -8.47
CA VAL A 268 1.52 9.31 -7.14
C VAL A 268 0.17 10.03 -7.19
N ALA A 269 0.11 11.20 -7.83
CA ALA A 269 -1.14 11.94 -7.98
C ALA A 269 -2.17 11.14 -8.78
N LEU A 270 -1.78 10.57 -9.92
CA LEU A 270 -2.63 9.70 -10.75
C LEU A 270 -3.13 8.47 -9.98
N CYS A 271 -2.23 7.78 -9.28
CA CYS A 271 -2.58 6.64 -8.43
C CYS A 271 -3.57 7.03 -7.33
N THR A 272 -3.43 8.23 -6.76
CA THR A 272 -4.32 8.74 -5.71
C THR A 272 -5.70 9.08 -6.28
N ILE A 273 -5.78 9.72 -7.45
CA ILE A 273 -7.05 9.99 -8.16
C ILE A 273 -7.79 8.67 -8.43
N LEU A 274 -7.11 7.67 -9.02
CA LEU A 274 -7.68 6.34 -9.28
C LEU A 274 -8.11 5.65 -7.99
N SER A 275 -7.32 5.76 -6.91
CA SER A 275 -7.67 5.21 -5.62
C SER A 275 -8.87 5.88 -4.98
N ASN A 276 -9.12 7.17 -5.22
CA ASN A 276 -10.32 7.84 -4.71
C ASN A 276 -11.56 7.40 -5.50
N MET A 277 -11.47 7.33 -6.83
CA MET A 277 -12.54 6.83 -7.69
C MET A 277 -12.89 5.35 -7.42
N SER A 278 -11.92 4.54 -7.00
CA SER A 278 -12.08 3.10 -6.73
C SER A 278 -13.18 2.75 -5.72
N ILE A 279 -13.60 3.73 -4.90
CA ILE A 279 -14.69 3.54 -3.92
C ILE A 279 -15.98 3.08 -4.61
N TYR A 280 -16.19 3.48 -5.87
CA TYR A 280 -17.37 3.18 -6.69
C TYR A 280 -17.18 1.89 -7.50
N PRO A 281 -17.86 0.78 -7.15
CA PRO A 281 -17.70 -0.49 -7.83
C PRO A 281 -18.19 -0.49 -9.28
N ASP A 282 -19.05 0.46 -9.65
CA ASP A 282 -19.63 0.57 -10.99
C ASP A 282 -18.63 1.11 -12.01
N LEU A 283 -17.56 1.78 -11.54
CA LEU A 283 -16.49 2.29 -12.40
C LEU A 283 -15.50 1.20 -12.84
N LEU A 284 -15.62 -0.02 -12.29
CA LEU A 284 -14.69 -1.12 -12.55
C LEU A 284 -14.56 -1.42 -14.05
N ASP A 285 -15.67 -1.47 -14.79
CA ASP A 285 -15.62 -1.80 -16.21
C ASP A 285 -14.92 -0.73 -17.04
N GLU A 286 -15.12 0.55 -16.72
CA GLU A 286 -14.47 1.68 -17.40
C GLU A 286 -12.97 1.77 -17.06
N ILE A 287 -12.59 1.50 -15.80
CA ILE A 287 -11.19 1.41 -15.37
C ILE A 287 -10.49 0.22 -16.04
N HIS A 288 -11.20 -0.90 -16.24
CA HIS A 288 -10.67 -2.07 -16.96
C HIS A 288 -10.44 -1.78 -18.44
N LYS A 289 -11.45 -1.25 -19.15
CA LYS A 289 -11.36 -0.92 -20.58
C LYS A 289 -10.26 0.08 -20.91
N SER A 290 -10.00 1.03 -20.01
CA SER A 290 -8.94 2.03 -20.17
C SER A 290 -7.52 1.50 -19.90
N GLY A 291 -7.38 0.27 -19.40
CA GLY A 291 -6.07 -0.38 -19.16
C GLY A 291 -5.44 -0.06 -17.79
N TRP A 292 -6.13 0.67 -16.91
CA TRP A 292 -5.60 1.06 -15.60
C TRP A 292 -5.34 -0.11 -14.66
N ILE A 293 -6.07 -1.22 -14.79
CA ILE A 293 -5.89 -2.39 -13.90
C ILE A 293 -4.49 -2.98 -14.00
N GLY A 294 -3.91 -3.03 -15.21
CA GLY A 294 -2.54 -3.50 -15.40
C GLY A 294 -1.51 -2.57 -14.75
N ILE A 295 -1.72 -1.25 -14.83
CA ILE A 295 -0.83 -0.26 -14.23
C ILE A 295 -0.94 -0.28 -12.70
N LEU A 296 -2.16 -0.31 -12.15
CA LEU A 296 -2.39 -0.46 -10.71
C LEU A 296 -1.77 -1.75 -10.17
N SER A 297 -1.86 -2.84 -10.93
CA SER A 297 -1.18 -4.10 -10.61
C SER A 297 0.34 -3.90 -10.52
N GLN A 298 0.96 -3.24 -11.50
CA GLN A 298 2.40 -2.96 -11.46
C GLN A 298 2.77 -2.05 -10.27
N TRP A 299 2.06 -0.95 -10.09
CA TRP A 299 2.27 -0.02 -8.97
C TRP A 299 2.10 -0.68 -7.61
N ALA A 300 1.14 -1.59 -7.43
CA ALA A 300 0.94 -2.32 -6.18
C ALA A 300 2.16 -3.18 -5.75
N ARG A 301 3.12 -3.39 -6.64
CA ARG A 301 4.32 -4.22 -6.43
C ARG A 301 5.62 -3.41 -6.37
N VAL A 302 5.57 -2.09 -6.56
CA VAL A 302 6.76 -1.24 -6.44
C VAL A 302 7.18 -1.11 -4.97
N PRO A 303 8.48 -0.95 -4.68
CA PRO A 303 8.94 -0.81 -3.29
C PRO A 303 8.44 0.49 -2.62
N ASP A 304 8.15 1.54 -3.38
CA ASP A 304 7.64 2.79 -2.80
C ASP A 304 6.19 2.60 -2.30
N MET A 305 5.99 2.89 -1.02
CA MET A 305 4.70 2.76 -0.35
C MET A 305 3.65 3.75 -0.83
N ARG A 306 4.06 4.95 -1.25
CA ARG A 306 3.12 6.00 -1.73
C ARG A 306 2.44 5.59 -3.03
N LEU A 307 3.05 4.69 -3.80
CA LEU A 307 2.40 4.03 -4.95
C LEU A 307 1.80 2.69 -4.57
N SER A 308 2.56 1.78 -3.96
CA SER A 308 2.12 0.39 -3.77
C SER A 308 0.92 0.24 -2.85
N VAL A 309 0.88 0.97 -1.74
CA VAL A 309 -0.24 0.92 -0.80
C VAL A 309 -1.47 1.59 -1.40
N VAL A 310 -1.30 2.69 -2.13
CA VAL A 310 -2.40 3.43 -2.76
C VAL A 310 -3.00 2.63 -3.93
N ALA A 311 -2.17 2.00 -4.74
CA ALA A 311 -2.61 1.09 -5.79
C ALA A 311 -3.28 -0.15 -5.21
N GLY A 312 -2.73 -0.72 -4.13
CA GLY A 312 -3.34 -1.82 -3.38
C GLY A 312 -4.73 -1.46 -2.83
N ARG A 313 -4.88 -0.24 -2.28
CA ARG A 313 -6.17 0.34 -1.86
C ARG A 313 -7.16 0.38 -3.03
N ALA A 314 -6.74 0.91 -4.17
CA ALA A 314 -7.58 0.98 -5.37
C ALA A 314 -8.07 -0.41 -5.82
N LEU A 315 -7.14 -1.37 -5.92
CA LEU A 315 -7.46 -2.75 -6.31
C LEU A 315 -8.38 -3.43 -5.28
N ALA A 316 -8.14 -3.24 -3.98
CA ALA A 316 -8.98 -3.82 -2.93
C ALA A 316 -10.40 -3.26 -2.94
N ASN A 317 -10.57 -1.96 -3.18
CA ASN A 317 -11.89 -1.34 -3.27
C ASN A 317 -12.69 -1.82 -4.48
N LEU A 318 -12.04 -2.01 -5.63
CA LEU A 318 -12.67 -2.52 -6.86
C LEU A 318 -13.00 -4.01 -6.80
N ASP A 319 -12.43 -4.73 -5.84
CA ASP A 319 -12.56 -6.16 -5.73
C ASP A 319 -13.84 -6.61 -5.02
N LYS A 320 -14.86 -6.95 -5.82
CA LYS A 320 -16.14 -7.50 -5.35
C LYS A 320 -16.02 -8.85 -4.65
N ASP A 321 -14.94 -9.59 -4.91
CA ASP A 321 -14.66 -10.90 -4.33
C ASP A 321 -13.67 -10.81 -3.16
N ASP A 322 -13.31 -9.62 -2.71
CA ASP A 322 -12.51 -9.46 -1.49
C ASP A 322 -13.19 -10.16 -0.30
N GLN A 323 -12.37 -10.77 0.56
CA GLN A 323 -12.88 -11.52 1.71
C GLN A 323 -13.49 -10.60 2.78
N TYR A 324 -12.98 -9.37 2.89
CA TYR A 324 -13.42 -8.40 3.88
C TYR A 324 -14.59 -7.55 3.39
N LYS A 325 -14.78 -7.49 2.06
CA LYS A 325 -15.68 -6.52 1.40
C LYS A 325 -15.46 -5.10 1.93
N ALA A 326 -14.23 -4.81 2.38
CA ALA A 326 -13.87 -3.57 3.02
C ALA A 326 -13.82 -2.45 1.99
N LYS A 327 -14.21 -1.26 2.43
CA LYS A 327 -14.11 -0.02 1.65
C LYS A 327 -13.15 0.93 2.33
N TYR A 328 -12.03 1.15 1.68
CA TYR A 328 -10.93 1.99 2.13
C TYR A 328 -11.07 3.37 1.51
N GLU A 329 -11.68 4.29 2.26
CA GLU A 329 -11.84 5.70 1.87
C GLU A 329 -10.53 6.50 1.96
N LYS A 330 -10.58 7.79 1.56
CA LYS A 330 -9.43 8.70 1.64
C LYS A 330 -8.85 8.65 3.05
N GLY A 331 -7.55 8.39 3.12
CA GLY A 331 -6.80 8.31 4.37
C GLY A 331 -6.81 6.95 5.04
N ILE A 332 -7.60 5.97 4.60
CA ILE A 332 -7.56 4.61 5.16
C ILE A 332 -6.78 3.69 4.22
N TYR A 333 -5.69 3.11 4.71
CA TYR A 333 -4.77 2.31 3.91
C TYR A 333 -4.63 0.89 4.45
N SER A 334 -4.84 -0.12 3.60
CA SER A 334 -4.49 -1.51 3.92
C SER A 334 -2.99 -1.71 3.69
N LEU A 335 -2.19 -1.65 4.75
CA LEU A 335 -0.74 -1.85 4.68
C LEU A 335 -0.37 -3.34 4.54
N HIS A 336 -1.18 -4.20 5.15
CA HIS A 336 -1.08 -5.64 5.01
C HIS A 336 -2.43 -6.33 5.30
N PRO A 337 -2.86 -7.31 4.48
CA PRO A 337 -2.27 -7.67 3.19
C PRO A 337 -2.62 -6.64 2.11
N VAL A 338 -1.67 -6.37 1.20
CA VAL A 338 -1.88 -5.48 0.03
C VAL A 338 -2.58 -6.25 -1.10
N LEU A 339 -2.08 -7.47 -1.37
CA LEU A 339 -2.64 -8.41 -2.34
C LEU A 339 -3.61 -9.37 -1.66
N ARG A 340 -4.33 -10.19 -2.44
CA ARG A 340 -5.16 -11.25 -1.85
C ARG A 340 -4.27 -12.32 -1.23
N THR A 341 -4.66 -12.80 -0.06
CA THR A 341 -4.01 -13.91 0.64
C THR A 341 -5.04 -14.95 1.06
N ASP A 342 -4.64 -16.22 1.09
CA ASP A 342 -5.43 -17.31 1.67
C ASP A 342 -5.31 -17.34 3.20
N GLN A 343 -4.36 -16.59 3.78
CA GLN A 343 -4.21 -16.50 5.22
C GLN A 343 -5.40 -15.79 5.85
N GLN A 344 -6.02 -16.44 6.85
CA GLN A 344 -7.07 -15.84 7.64
C GLN A 344 -6.49 -14.76 8.55
N THR A 345 -7.06 -13.56 8.51
CA THR A 345 -6.73 -12.50 9.48
C THR A 345 -7.55 -12.65 10.74
N LYS A 346 -6.85 -12.65 11.87
CA LYS A 346 -7.44 -12.77 13.21
C LYS A 346 -7.56 -11.41 13.90
N VAL A 347 -6.56 -10.54 13.74
CA VAL A 347 -6.45 -9.27 14.49
C VAL A 347 -6.19 -8.11 13.55
N ASP A 348 -6.83 -6.97 13.82
CA ASP A 348 -6.58 -5.69 13.18
C ASP A 348 -5.56 -4.89 14.00
N VAL A 349 -4.42 -4.55 13.41
CA VAL A 349 -3.46 -3.57 13.96
C VAL A 349 -3.70 -2.24 13.25
N VAL A 350 -4.20 -1.25 13.98
CA VAL A 350 -4.62 0.04 13.43
C VAL A 350 -3.67 1.13 13.91
N ILE A 351 -2.92 1.71 12.97
CA ILE A 351 -1.91 2.72 13.27
C ILE A 351 -2.43 4.14 12.95
N VAL A 352 -2.35 5.05 13.93
CA VAL A 352 -2.88 6.43 13.85
C VAL A 352 -1.78 7.44 14.17
N HIS A 353 -1.38 8.24 13.19
CA HIS A 353 -0.31 9.22 13.36
C HIS A 353 -0.73 10.45 14.18
N GLY A 354 0.22 11.34 14.47
CA GLY A 354 -0.02 12.63 15.13
C GLY A 354 -0.17 13.82 14.18
N LEU A 355 -0.21 15.04 14.72
CA LEU A 355 -0.25 16.29 13.95
C LEU A 355 0.94 16.43 12.98
N LEU A 356 0.69 16.80 11.71
CA LEU A 356 1.65 16.74 10.58
C LEU A 356 2.29 15.39 10.32
N GLY A 357 1.78 14.34 10.95
CA GLY A 357 2.20 12.99 10.67
C GLY A 357 1.64 12.49 9.35
N GLY A 358 2.00 11.25 9.05
CA GLY A 358 1.46 10.51 7.93
C GLY A 358 1.88 9.07 8.07
N VAL A 359 1.06 8.15 7.58
CA VAL A 359 1.35 6.71 7.60
C VAL A 359 2.73 6.39 7.02
N PHE A 360 3.17 7.13 6.00
CA PHE A 360 4.47 6.94 5.33
C PHE A 360 5.64 7.70 5.98
N TYR A 361 5.41 8.48 7.04
CA TYR A 361 6.43 9.32 7.68
C TYR A 361 6.62 9.01 9.16
N THR A 362 5.51 8.87 9.90
CA THR A 362 5.52 8.67 11.35
C THR A 362 6.12 7.32 11.74
N TRP A 363 5.85 6.28 10.95
CA TRP A 363 6.15 4.89 11.30
C TRP A 363 7.40 4.33 10.61
N ARG A 364 8.30 5.19 10.15
CA ARG A 364 9.55 4.78 9.47
C ARG A 364 10.63 4.35 10.46
N GLN A 365 11.68 3.68 9.97
CA GLN A 365 12.88 3.41 10.77
C GLN A 365 13.61 4.71 11.11
N ARG A 366 14.18 4.81 12.32
CA ARG A 366 15.05 5.93 12.67
C ARG A 366 16.36 5.85 11.90
N GLN A 367 16.80 6.96 11.30
CA GLN A 367 18.07 7.05 10.57
C GLN A 367 19.14 7.71 11.44
N ASN A 368 20.41 7.32 11.29
CA ASN A 368 21.52 7.89 12.06
C ASN A 368 21.72 9.40 11.83
N SER A 369 21.24 9.97 10.72
CA SER A 369 21.26 11.42 10.48
C SER A 369 20.26 12.21 11.33
N ASP A 370 19.28 11.53 11.95
CA ASP A 370 18.35 12.12 12.91
C ASP A 370 18.99 12.23 14.31
N LEU A 371 20.18 11.63 14.53
CA LEU A 371 21.04 11.97 15.67
C LEU A 371 21.73 13.31 15.38
N THR A 372 21.50 14.27 16.27
CA THR A 372 22.26 15.51 16.36
C THR A 372 23.76 15.26 16.15
N LEU A 373 24.36 15.99 15.20
CA LEU A 373 25.80 16.08 14.89
C LEU A 373 26.69 15.70 16.08
N SER A 374 27.06 14.42 16.18
CA SER A 374 28.14 13.96 17.05
C SER A 374 29.31 13.59 16.15
N ILE A 375 30.41 14.32 16.31
CA ILE A 375 31.56 14.43 15.40
C ILE A 375 32.44 13.16 15.36
N ILE A 376 31.98 12.02 15.91
CA ILE A 376 32.88 10.88 16.17
C ILE A 376 32.64 9.66 15.23
N GLU A 377 31.48 9.50 14.59
CA GLU A 377 31.23 8.32 13.74
C GLU A 377 31.63 8.47 12.25
N THR A 378 31.91 9.68 11.78
CA THR A 378 32.24 9.92 10.36
C THR A 378 33.60 9.33 9.94
N ILE A 379 34.48 9.00 10.89
CA ILE A 379 35.84 8.52 10.58
C ILE A 379 35.87 6.99 10.30
N THR A 380 34.91 6.22 10.81
CA THR A 380 34.93 4.75 10.69
C THR A 380 34.16 4.23 9.46
N SER A 381 33.02 4.82 9.11
CA SER A 381 32.17 4.40 7.98
C SER A 381 32.79 4.66 6.60
N ASP A 382 33.38 5.84 6.39
CA ASP A 382 33.97 6.23 5.09
C ASP A 382 35.27 5.47 4.79
N THR A 383 35.97 5.00 5.82
CA THR A 383 37.18 4.21 5.68
C THR A 383 36.83 2.74 5.36
N TYR A 384 35.80 2.17 6.00
CA TYR A 384 35.35 0.80 5.75
C TYR A 384 34.72 0.61 4.36
N SER A 385 33.90 1.56 3.92
CA SER A 385 33.25 1.51 2.60
C SER A 385 34.24 1.68 1.44
N LYS A 386 35.29 2.50 1.60
CA LYS A 386 36.38 2.63 0.62
C LYS A 386 37.27 1.38 0.53
N ILE A 387 37.46 0.65 1.63
CA ILE A 387 38.23 -0.61 1.65
C ILE A 387 37.49 -1.75 0.95
N LYS A 388 36.15 -1.80 1.04
CA LYS A 388 35.29 -2.80 0.37
C LYS A 388 35.29 -2.70 -1.17
N CYS A 389 35.68 -1.55 -1.71
CA CYS A 389 35.77 -1.27 -3.15
C CYS A 389 37.20 -1.43 -3.72
N SER A 390 38.08 -2.18 -3.04
CA SER A 390 39.40 -2.51 -3.58
C SER A 390 39.29 -3.32 -4.88
N SER A 391 39.99 -2.90 -5.93
CA SER A 391 40.09 -3.61 -7.21
C SER A 391 40.94 -4.89 -7.13
N ASP A 392 41.67 -5.10 -6.03
CA ASP A 392 42.52 -6.26 -5.80
C ASP A 392 41.69 -7.51 -5.41
N PRO A 393 41.74 -8.59 -6.21
CA PRO A 393 41.04 -9.85 -5.92
C PRO A 393 41.46 -10.50 -4.60
N VAL A 394 42.74 -10.42 -4.23
CA VAL A 394 43.30 -11.06 -3.02
C VAL A 394 42.80 -10.34 -1.78
N MET A 395 42.70 -9.01 -1.84
CA MET A 395 42.18 -8.21 -0.72
C MET A 395 40.68 -8.46 -0.51
N ARG A 396 39.90 -8.69 -1.57
CA ARG A 396 38.47 -9.05 -1.44
C ARG A 396 38.29 -10.42 -0.79
N GLU A 397 39.08 -11.40 -1.19
CA GLU A 397 39.04 -12.75 -0.59
C GLU A 397 39.43 -12.68 0.90
N TYR A 398 40.52 -11.99 1.23
CA TYR A 398 40.95 -11.78 2.61
C TYR A 398 39.88 -11.07 3.48
N LEU A 399 39.23 -10.02 2.95
CA LEU A 399 38.15 -9.32 3.66
C LEU A 399 36.91 -10.20 3.84
N ALA A 400 36.56 -11.02 2.84
CA ALA A 400 35.45 -11.97 2.94
C ALA A 400 35.73 -13.04 4.00
N THR A 401 36.95 -13.59 4.04
CA THR A 401 37.38 -14.54 5.08
C THR A 401 37.37 -13.90 6.47
N LEU A 402 37.78 -12.63 6.60
CA LEU A 402 37.70 -11.89 7.86
C LEU A 402 36.26 -11.63 8.31
N GLU A 403 35.34 -11.29 7.39
CA GLU A 403 33.90 -11.17 7.70
C GLU A 403 33.32 -12.51 8.15
N GLU A 404 33.68 -13.61 7.46
CA GLU A 404 33.25 -14.95 7.81
C GLU A 404 33.81 -15.40 9.17
N GLN A 405 35.08 -15.12 9.47
CA GLN A 405 35.68 -15.37 10.78
C GLN A 405 35.04 -14.54 11.89
N LYS A 406 34.80 -13.24 11.66
CA LYS A 406 34.08 -12.39 12.62
C LYS A 406 32.65 -12.87 12.85
N GLN A 407 31.97 -13.33 11.79
CA GLN A 407 30.64 -13.91 11.91
C GLN A 407 30.68 -15.20 12.72
N MET A 408 31.64 -16.10 12.48
CA MET A 408 31.81 -17.33 13.27
C MET A 408 32.16 -17.05 14.74
N GLU A 409 33.04 -16.07 15.01
CA GLU A 409 33.34 -15.61 16.38
C GLU A 409 32.09 -15.01 17.05
N TRP A 410 31.34 -14.17 16.34
CA TRP A 410 30.09 -13.61 16.86
C TRP A 410 29.01 -14.68 17.08
N ASP A 411 28.89 -15.66 16.19
CA ASP A 411 27.96 -16.78 16.35
C ASP A 411 28.35 -17.66 17.54
N SER A 412 29.65 -17.72 17.88
CA SER A 412 30.17 -18.46 19.03
C SER A 412 29.99 -17.73 20.36
N ILE A 413 30.03 -16.40 20.41
CA ILE A 413 30.05 -15.62 21.67
C ILE A 413 28.74 -14.82 21.87
N GLY A 414 28.07 -14.43 20.80
CA GLY A 414 26.84 -13.61 20.82
C GLY A 414 25.67 -14.23 21.59
N ASN A 415 25.66 -15.56 21.73
CA ASN A 415 24.69 -16.28 22.57
C ASN A 415 24.75 -15.89 24.06
N ASP A 416 25.91 -15.44 24.53
CA ASP A 416 26.13 -15.08 25.94
C ASP A 416 25.87 -13.59 26.21
N PHE A 417 25.55 -12.80 25.18
CA PHE A 417 25.36 -11.35 25.29
C PHE A 417 23.89 -10.93 25.18
N GLU A 418 23.54 -9.98 26.04
CA GLU A 418 22.29 -9.25 26.05
C GLU A 418 22.43 -7.97 25.20
N ILE A 419 21.58 -7.79 24.18
CA ILE A 419 21.64 -6.59 23.32
C ILE A 419 20.81 -5.46 23.95
N ILE A 420 21.49 -4.35 24.23
CA ILE A 420 20.95 -3.13 24.83
C ILE A 420 20.85 -2.06 23.73
N SER A 421 19.63 -1.70 23.34
CA SER A 421 19.38 -0.64 22.34
C SER A 421 19.31 0.76 22.98
N TYR A 422 19.58 1.82 22.21
CA TYR A 422 19.61 3.23 22.67
C TYR A 422 18.25 3.81 23.13
N ASP A 423 17.18 3.03 23.04
CA ASP A 423 15.81 3.40 23.39
C ASP A 423 15.31 2.68 24.66
N ILE A 424 16.24 2.22 25.51
CA ILE A 424 15.89 1.70 26.83
C ILE A 424 15.18 2.78 27.67
N PRO A 425 14.10 2.42 28.38
CA PRO A 425 13.40 3.35 29.23
C PRO A 425 14.29 3.94 30.33
N THR A 426 14.21 5.25 30.53
CA THR A 426 14.86 5.95 31.65
C THR A 426 14.05 5.86 32.94
N ASN A 427 12.74 5.63 32.83
CA ASN A 427 11.82 5.45 33.94
C ASN A 427 10.64 4.56 33.52
N ALA A 428 10.05 3.83 34.46
CA ALA A 428 8.89 2.98 34.23
C ALA A 428 8.03 2.86 35.51
N ASN A 429 6.75 2.54 35.39
CA ASN A 429 5.91 2.26 36.56
C ASN A 429 6.11 0.82 37.08
N SER A 430 5.75 0.57 38.34
CA SER A 430 6.04 -0.69 39.06
C SER A 430 5.28 -1.92 38.55
N GLY A 431 4.36 -1.75 37.60
CA GLY A 431 3.56 -2.83 37.00
C GLY A 431 4.08 -3.33 35.64
N CYS A 432 5.22 -2.80 35.17
CA CYS A 432 5.82 -3.20 33.90
C CYS A 432 6.46 -4.60 34.00
N ASP A 433 6.19 -5.45 33.01
CA ASP A 433 6.88 -6.74 32.88
C ASP A 433 8.25 -6.52 32.22
N CYS A 434 9.32 -6.82 32.98
CA CYS A 434 10.66 -6.23 32.86
C CYS A 434 11.63 -6.90 31.86
N ALA A 435 11.15 -7.58 30.82
CA ALA A 435 12.05 -8.10 29.79
C ALA A 435 12.48 -6.99 28.82
N PHE A 436 13.44 -6.15 29.22
CA PHE A 436 14.01 -5.06 28.41
C PHE A 436 15.06 -5.51 27.39
N VAL A 437 15.30 -6.82 27.31
CA VAL A 437 16.51 -7.39 26.74
C VAL A 437 16.17 -8.46 25.71
N CYS A 438 16.78 -8.34 24.53
CA CYS A 438 16.76 -9.42 23.54
C CYS A 438 17.95 -10.35 23.79
N ASN A 439 17.67 -11.66 23.83
CA ASN A 439 18.72 -12.67 23.86
C ASN A 439 19.51 -12.59 22.54
N GLY A 440 20.85 -12.62 22.60
CA GLY A 440 21.75 -12.30 21.48
C GLY A 440 21.65 -13.22 20.25
N TYR A 441 20.78 -14.22 20.28
CA TYR A 441 20.56 -15.19 19.20
C TYR A 441 19.10 -15.27 18.74
N SER A 442 18.58 -14.15 18.24
CA SER A 442 17.56 -14.27 17.20
C SER A 442 18.25 -14.03 15.86
N ASN A 443 17.93 -14.82 14.83
CA ASN A 443 18.36 -14.66 13.43
C ASN A 443 17.94 -13.30 12.80
N VAL A 444 17.74 -12.27 13.62
CA VAL A 444 17.32 -10.90 13.34
C VAL A 444 18.53 -9.97 13.19
N CYS A 445 19.66 -10.28 13.84
CA CYS A 445 20.89 -9.49 13.77
C CYS A 445 21.65 -9.56 12.43
N CYS A 446 21.13 -10.29 11.44
CA CYS A 446 21.81 -10.51 10.17
C CYS A 446 21.04 -9.84 9.01
N ASN A 447 21.57 -8.71 8.52
CA ASN A 447 21.40 -8.21 7.15
C ASN A 447 19.99 -7.85 6.63
N ASP A 448 19.19 -7.03 7.34
CA ASP A 448 18.29 -6.15 6.59
C ASP A 448 19.12 -4.94 6.10
N SER A 449 19.84 -5.13 4.99
CA SER A 449 20.62 -4.06 4.32
C SER A 449 19.74 -2.92 3.78
N LYS A 450 18.42 -2.97 4.02
CA LYS A 450 17.41 -2.03 3.53
C LYS A 450 16.65 -1.46 4.70
N THR A 451 16.72 -0.14 4.84
CA THR A 451 15.93 0.61 5.82
C THR A 451 14.43 0.48 5.51
N THR A 452 13.61 0.22 6.54
CA THR A 452 12.15 0.18 6.37
C THR A 452 11.55 1.58 6.29
N GLN A 453 10.61 1.76 5.36
CA GLN A 453 9.81 2.98 5.24
C GLN A 453 8.59 2.96 6.18
N CYS A 454 8.20 1.79 6.69
CA CYS A 454 7.09 1.61 7.60
C CYS A 454 7.25 0.30 8.39
N TRP A 455 7.80 0.35 9.59
CA TRP A 455 8.08 -0.84 10.40
C TRP A 455 6.84 -1.68 10.74
N PRO A 456 5.63 -1.12 10.96
CA PRO A 456 4.44 -1.95 11.19
C PRO A 456 4.05 -2.77 9.96
N LYS A 457 4.38 -2.29 8.76
CA LYS A 457 4.16 -3.03 7.52
C LYS A 457 5.26 -4.06 7.30
N ASP A 458 6.52 -3.67 7.43
CA ASP A 458 7.65 -4.47 6.94
C ASP A 458 8.21 -5.45 7.97
N TRP A 459 8.13 -5.14 9.27
CA TRP A 459 8.65 -5.99 10.34
C TRP A 459 7.53 -6.76 11.04
N LEU A 460 6.50 -6.08 11.51
CA LEU A 460 5.43 -6.72 12.30
C LEU A 460 4.72 -7.85 11.54
N THR A 461 4.54 -7.71 10.22
CA THR A 461 3.87 -8.72 9.39
C THR A 461 4.76 -9.92 9.06
N LYS A 462 6.08 -9.79 9.21
CA LYS A 462 7.03 -10.91 9.13
C LYS A 462 7.08 -11.65 10.48
N ASP A 463 7.06 -10.89 11.56
CA ASP A 463 7.32 -11.39 12.92
C ASP A 463 6.06 -11.90 13.64
N CYS A 464 4.88 -11.56 13.13
CA CYS A 464 3.59 -12.07 13.57
C CYS A 464 2.66 -12.27 12.37
N GLN A 465 2.17 -13.50 12.19
CA GLN A 465 1.24 -13.86 11.12
C GLN A 465 -0.21 -13.52 11.50
N ASN A 466 -1.15 -13.68 10.55
CA ASN A 466 -2.59 -13.50 10.76
C ASN A 466 -3.03 -12.07 11.12
N LEU A 467 -2.21 -11.07 10.81
CA LEU A 467 -2.51 -9.67 11.05
C LEU A 467 -3.17 -9.01 9.84
N ARG A 468 -4.05 -8.05 10.09
CA ARG A 468 -4.42 -7.01 9.12
C ARG A 468 -3.90 -5.68 9.65
N VAL A 469 -2.96 -5.06 8.95
CA VAL A 469 -2.37 -3.77 9.35
C VAL A 469 -3.02 -2.65 8.55
N ILE A 470 -3.63 -1.68 9.24
CA ILE A 470 -4.33 -0.55 8.65
C ILE A 470 -3.68 0.76 9.11
N GLY A 471 -3.29 1.60 8.16
CA GLY A 471 -2.81 2.95 8.43
C GLY A 471 -3.91 3.99 8.23
N ILE A 472 -3.98 4.95 9.14
CA ILE A 472 -4.93 6.07 9.08
C ILE A 472 -4.17 7.38 8.88
N ASN A 473 -4.49 8.08 7.79
CA ASN A 473 -4.27 9.50 7.63
C ASN A 473 -5.56 10.27 7.84
N TYR A 474 -5.46 11.40 8.52
CA TYR A 474 -6.53 12.35 8.70
C TYR A 474 -6.00 13.76 8.45
N ASP A 475 -6.87 14.65 7.94
CA ASP A 475 -6.46 15.99 7.55
C ASP A 475 -6.15 16.81 8.82
N THR A 476 -4.89 17.26 8.92
CA THR A 476 -4.42 18.14 10.00
C THR A 476 -3.55 19.25 9.44
N SER A 477 -3.85 20.50 9.82
CA SER A 477 -3.01 21.65 9.51
C SER A 477 -2.31 22.15 10.79
N LEU A 478 -1.07 22.66 10.70
CA LEU A 478 -0.42 23.39 11.82
C LEU A 478 -0.69 24.89 11.79
N SER A 479 -1.15 25.39 10.65
CA SER A 479 -1.16 26.82 10.37
C SER A 479 -2.17 27.14 9.28
N LYS A 480 -2.88 28.26 9.45
CA LYS A 480 -3.93 28.73 8.55
C LYS A 480 -3.48 29.09 7.12
N TRP A 481 -2.16 29.16 6.87
CA TRP A 481 -1.63 29.55 5.55
C TRP A 481 -1.70 28.42 4.50
N ALA A 482 -1.93 27.17 4.92
CA ALA A 482 -1.89 26.01 4.03
C ALA A 482 -3.24 25.64 3.38
N THR A 483 -4.33 26.36 3.67
CA THR A 483 -5.64 26.09 3.05
C THR A 483 -5.82 26.97 1.81
N THR A 484 -5.35 26.48 0.65
CA THR A 484 -5.59 27.12 -0.66
C THR A 484 -6.97 26.79 -1.23
N CYS A 485 -7.75 25.89 -0.59
CA CYS A 485 -9.10 25.54 -1.04
C CYS A 485 -10.20 26.27 -0.24
N PRO A 486 -11.06 27.05 -0.93
CA PRO A 486 -12.25 27.68 -0.35
C PRO A 486 -13.22 26.74 0.41
N GLU A 487 -13.33 25.45 0.06
CA GLU A 487 -14.19 24.49 0.78
C GLU A 487 -13.54 23.94 2.08
N GLU A 488 -12.21 23.91 2.16
CA GLU A 488 -11.46 23.48 3.37
C GLU A 488 -11.39 24.55 4.47
N GLY A 489 -11.98 25.74 4.24
CA GLY A 489 -12.08 26.81 5.24
C GLY A 489 -12.95 26.46 6.46
N SER A 490 -13.55 25.27 6.51
CA SER A 490 -14.32 24.76 7.63
C SER A 490 -13.40 24.17 8.70
N LYS A 491 -13.42 24.80 9.86
CA LYS A 491 -12.69 24.43 11.07
C LYS A 491 -13.18 23.04 11.55
N VAL A 492 -12.50 21.95 11.18
CA VAL A 492 -12.87 20.62 11.68
C VAL A 492 -12.35 20.46 13.10
N THR A 493 -13.24 20.19 14.05
CA THR A 493 -12.92 19.90 15.47
C THR A 493 -12.39 18.48 15.65
N LEU A 494 -11.74 18.17 16.77
CA LEU A 494 -11.38 16.80 17.15
C LEU A 494 -12.61 15.86 17.11
N ASP A 495 -13.77 16.37 17.52
CA ASP A 495 -15.02 15.62 17.52
C ASP A 495 -15.50 15.25 16.13
N GLU A 496 -15.52 16.21 15.20
CA GLU A 496 -15.92 15.97 13.81
C GLU A 496 -14.96 15.00 13.11
N ARG A 497 -13.65 15.16 13.29
CA ARG A 497 -12.65 14.21 12.77
C ARG A 497 -12.88 12.80 13.29
N THR A 498 -13.20 12.67 14.58
CA THR A 498 -13.49 11.38 15.20
C THR A 498 -14.75 10.75 14.58
N ASN A 499 -15.81 11.53 14.34
CA ASN A 499 -17.04 11.04 13.70
C ASN A 499 -16.77 10.55 12.26
N GLU A 500 -16.02 11.33 11.49
CA GLU A 500 -15.61 10.94 10.14
C GLU A 500 -14.78 9.65 10.15
N LEU A 501 -13.81 9.57 11.07
CA LEU A 501 -12.95 8.41 11.24
C LEU A 501 -13.76 7.15 11.62
N ILE A 502 -14.72 7.25 12.55
CA ILE A 502 -15.61 6.14 12.92
C ILE A 502 -16.32 5.58 11.68
N ASN A 503 -16.90 6.45 10.85
CA ASN A 503 -17.64 6.02 9.66
C ASN A 503 -16.72 5.31 8.65
N LYS A 504 -15.55 5.89 8.40
CA LYS A 504 -14.53 5.31 7.52
C LYS A 504 -14.05 3.94 8.01
N LEU A 505 -13.82 3.79 9.31
CA LEU A 505 -13.36 2.54 9.91
C LEU A 505 -14.43 1.46 9.89
N LYS A 506 -15.70 1.80 10.15
CA LYS A 506 -16.84 0.88 10.00
C LYS A 506 -16.92 0.36 8.55
N ARG A 507 -16.76 1.24 7.54
CA ARG A 507 -16.75 0.87 6.11
C ARG A 507 -15.53 0.03 5.72
N ALA A 508 -14.37 0.24 6.33
CA ALA A 508 -13.19 -0.62 6.21
C ALA A 508 -13.33 -1.97 6.95
N GLY A 509 -14.44 -2.17 7.67
CA GLY A 509 -14.73 -3.39 8.43
C GLY A 509 -13.86 -3.55 9.68
N VAL A 510 -13.33 -2.45 10.23
CA VAL A 510 -12.65 -2.43 11.53
C VAL A 510 -13.69 -2.62 12.63
N GLY A 511 -13.32 -3.37 13.67
CA GLY A 511 -14.25 -3.80 14.72
C GLY A 511 -15.01 -5.08 14.41
N ASN A 512 -14.80 -5.70 13.25
CA ASN A 512 -15.28 -7.08 13.01
C ASN A 512 -14.32 -8.16 13.58
N ARG A 513 -13.14 -7.74 14.03
CA ARG A 513 -12.07 -8.55 14.63
C ARG A 513 -11.49 -7.77 15.82
N PRO A 514 -10.79 -8.45 16.74
CA PRO A 514 -9.98 -7.78 17.75
C PRO A 514 -9.07 -6.70 17.17
N ILE A 515 -8.98 -5.57 17.86
CA ILE A 515 -8.28 -4.37 17.45
C ILE A 515 -7.14 -4.08 18.44
N ILE A 516 -5.98 -3.81 17.88
CA ILE A 516 -4.82 -3.21 18.56
C ILE A 516 -4.61 -1.83 17.96
N TRP A 517 -4.77 -0.80 18.78
CA TRP A 517 -4.51 0.58 18.37
C TRP A 517 -3.06 0.93 18.66
N ILE A 518 -2.33 1.45 17.67
CA ILE A 518 -0.99 2.01 17.86
C ILE A 518 -1.04 3.45 17.43
N THR A 519 -0.81 4.36 18.37
CA THR A 519 -1.15 5.76 18.18
C THR A 519 0.02 6.65 18.54
N HIS A 520 0.14 7.79 17.86
CA HIS A 520 1.15 8.81 18.15
C HIS A 520 0.48 10.16 18.36
N SER A 521 0.88 10.88 19.41
CA SER A 521 0.45 12.27 19.66
C SER A 521 -1.08 12.43 19.57
N MET A 522 -1.59 13.38 18.80
CA MET A 522 -3.02 13.63 18.59
C MET A 522 -3.82 12.38 18.12
N GLY A 523 -3.18 11.43 17.44
CA GLY A 523 -3.82 10.18 17.03
C GLY A 523 -4.35 9.36 18.22
N GLY A 524 -3.67 9.43 19.37
CA GLY A 524 -4.14 8.77 20.58
C GLY A 524 -5.41 9.42 21.16
N LEU A 525 -5.55 10.74 21.01
CA LEU A 525 -6.75 11.47 21.42
C LEU A 525 -7.95 11.15 20.53
N LEU A 526 -7.73 10.99 19.21
CA LEU A 526 -8.79 10.53 18.30
C LEU A 526 -9.31 9.14 18.69
N VAL A 527 -8.42 8.20 19.04
CA VAL A 527 -8.82 6.87 19.49
C VAL A 527 -9.53 6.93 20.85
N LYS A 528 -9.06 7.75 21.80
CA LYS A 528 -9.78 7.96 23.07
C LYS A 528 -11.20 8.47 22.84
N ASN A 529 -11.34 9.55 22.05
CA ASN A 529 -12.63 10.13 21.74
C ASN A 529 -13.55 9.12 21.01
N LEU A 530 -12.98 8.31 20.10
CA LEU A 530 -13.72 7.25 19.42
C LEU A 530 -14.33 6.26 20.42
N LEU A 531 -13.57 5.82 21.41
CA LEU A 531 -14.04 4.87 22.43
C LEU A 531 -15.07 5.51 23.36
N CYS A 532 -14.87 6.76 23.80
CA CYS A 532 -15.86 7.52 24.57
C CYS A 532 -17.20 7.64 23.82
N LYS A 533 -17.15 8.01 22.53
CA LYS A 533 -18.33 8.09 21.68
C LYS A 533 -19.02 6.74 21.50
N ALA A 534 -18.25 5.69 21.25
CA ALA A 534 -18.78 4.34 21.14
C ALA A 534 -19.52 3.90 22.42
N TYR A 535 -19.02 4.30 23.60
CA TYR A 535 -19.64 4.02 24.89
C TYR A 535 -20.92 4.83 25.13
N ASN A 536 -20.88 6.12 24.83
CA ASN A 536 -22.02 7.02 25.03
C ASN A 536 -23.17 6.81 24.04
N CYS A 537 -22.94 6.15 22.90
CA CYS A 537 -24.02 5.77 22.00
C CYS A 537 -24.98 4.73 22.60
N HIS A 538 -24.66 4.15 23.78
CA HIS A 538 -25.44 3.12 24.49
C HIS A 538 -25.83 1.91 23.65
N ASP A 539 -25.16 1.72 22.51
CA ASP A 539 -25.29 0.55 21.68
C ASP A 539 -24.42 -0.55 22.27
N THR A 540 -25.05 -1.46 23.02
CA THR A 540 -24.40 -2.64 23.60
C THR A 540 -23.74 -3.55 22.55
N THR A 541 -23.98 -3.31 21.26
CA THR A 541 -23.36 -4.01 20.14
C THR A 541 -22.21 -3.24 19.49
N ASP A 542 -21.76 -2.11 20.05
CA ASP A 542 -20.68 -1.33 19.46
C ASP A 542 -19.40 -2.17 19.37
N ARG A 543 -19.03 -2.40 18.11
CA ARG A 543 -17.95 -3.28 17.69
C ARG A 543 -16.58 -2.78 18.10
N PHE A 544 -16.39 -1.47 18.31
CA PHE A 544 -15.09 -0.92 18.70
C PHE A 544 -14.79 -1.20 20.16
N LEU A 545 -15.74 -1.03 21.07
CA LEU A 545 -15.53 -1.33 22.50
C LEU A 545 -15.25 -2.81 22.74
N ARG A 546 -16.12 -3.68 22.20
CA ARG A 546 -16.03 -5.12 22.41
C ARG A 546 -14.71 -5.72 21.88
N ASN A 547 -14.25 -5.20 20.74
CA ASN A 547 -13.10 -5.76 20.05
C ASN A 547 -11.79 -5.01 20.30
N THR A 548 -11.78 -3.84 20.93
CA THR A 548 -10.51 -3.24 21.37
C THR A 548 -9.89 -4.13 22.44
N LYS A 549 -8.68 -4.64 22.19
CA LYS A 549 -7.93 -5.51 23.12
C LYS A 549 -6.69 -4.85 23.66
N ALA A 550 -6.09 -3.95 22.88
CA ALA A 550 -4.90 -3.24 23.29
C ALA A 550 -4.80 -1.85 22.66
N ILE A 551 -4.14 -0.93 23.37
CA ILE A 551 -3.83 0.43 22.92
C ILE A 551 -2.39 0.76 23.29
N VAL A 552 -1.62 1.24 22.31
CA VAL A 552 -0.27 1.76 22.48
C VAL A 552 -0.28 3.25 22.20
N PHE A 553 0.16 4.05 23.16
CA PHE A 553 0.28 5.50 23.06
C PHE A 553 1.77 5.89 22.97
N TYR A 554 2.15 6.53 21.87
CA TYR A 554 3.44 7.20 21.73
C TYR A 554 3.25 8.70 21.94
N SER A 555 3.74 9.24 23.07
CA SER A 555 3.68 10.66 23.45
C SER A 555 2.31 11.30 23.21
N THR A 556 1.22 10.65 23.64
CA THR A 556 -0.13 11.21 23.52
C THR A 556 -0.39 12.19 24.66
N PRO A 557 -0.73 13.47 24.39
CA PRO A 557 -0.93 14.48 25.44
C PRO A 557 -2.31 14.32 26.09
N HIS A 558 -2.47 13.35 26.99
CA HIS A 558 -3.75 13.01 27.61
C HIS A 558 -4.36 14.15 28.43
N ASN A 559 -3.51 14.99 29.04
CA ASN A 559 -3.92 16.18 29.80
C ASN A 559 -3.70 17.50 29.01
N GLY A 560 -3.43 17.40 27.70
CA GLY A 560 -3.07 18.52 26.83
C GLY A 560 -1.56 18.80 26.79
N SER A 561 -1.14 19.75 25.96
CA SER A 561 0.27 20.09 25.70
C SER A 561 0.54 21.57 25.90
N ARG A 562 1.77 21.91 26.31
CA ARG A 562 2.23 23.30 26.44
C ARG A 562 2.36 24.05 25.11
N ILE A 563 2.47 23.35 23.97
CA ILE A 563 2.53 23.99 22.63
C ILE A 563 1.32 24.92 22.45
N ALA A 564 0.20 24.48 22.98
CA ALA A 564 -1.08 25.12 22.83
C ALA A 564 -1.26 26.33 23.78
N ASN A 565 -0.40 26.44 24.80
CA ASN A 565 -0.32 27.53 25.79
C ASN A 565 0.82 28.52 25.51
N LEU A 566 1.31 28.62 24.26
CA LEU A 566 2.23 29.69 23.85
C LEU A 566 1.54 31.07 24.04
N ASN A 567 1.84 31.74 25.15
CA ASN A 567 1.47 33.13 25.42
C ASN A 567 2.61 34.07 24.97
N SER A 568 2.28 35.28 24.49
CA SER A 568 3.20 36.36 24.02
C SER A 568 3.63 36.25 22.52
N PRO A 569 4.29 37.24 21.88
CA PRO A 569 4.22 37.55 20.44
C PRO A 569 4.61 36.42 19.47
N THR A 570 5.21 35.34 19.97
CA THR A 570 5.47 34.10 19.23
C THR A 570 4.22 33.38 18.75
N SER A 571 3.07 33.50 19.44
CA SER A 571 1.80 32.92 18.97
C SER A 571 1.26 33.61 17.71
N TYR A 572 1.54 34.91 17.54
CA TYR A 572 1.22 35.66 16.31
C TYR A 572 2.15 35.32 15.15
N VAL A 573 3.36 34.84 15.44
CA VAL A 573 4.34 34.39 14.43
C VAL A 573 4.07 32.95 14.00
N VAL A 574 3.67 32.08 14.94
CA VAL A 574 3.43 30.65 14.67
C VAL A 574 2.00 30.37 14.18
N LEU A 575 1.04 31.25 14.48
CA LEU A 575 -0.38 31.13 14.11
C LEU A 575 -0.90 29.70 14.30
N PRO A 576 -0.83 29.15 15.53
CA PRO A 576 -1.17 27.76 15.79
C PRO A 576 -2.60 27.48 15.31
N SER A 577 -2.75 26.44 14.51
CA SER A 577 -4.03 26.00 13.98
C SER A 577 -5.03 25.66 15.08
N VAL A 578 -6.31 25.51 14.72
CA VAL A 578 -7.37 25.14 15.67
C VAL A 578 -7.03 23.80 16.34
N GLU A 579 -6.40 22.90 15.60
CA GLU A 579 -5.87 21.61 16.06
C GLU A 579 -4.88 21.79 17.20
N VAL A 580 -3.96 22.74 17.09
CA VAL A 580 -3.03 23.06 18.18
C VAL A 580 -3.77 23.72 19.35
N GLN A 581 -4.80 24.53 19.09
CA GLN A 581 -5.57 25.22 20.13
C GLN A 581 -6.49 24.28 20.94
N GLU A 582 -7.00 23.20 20.34
CA GLU A 582 -7.77 22.17 21.07
C GLU A 582 -6.89 21.31 21.98
N LEU A 583 -5.58 21.26 21.70
CA LEU A 583 -4.59 20.53 22.48
C LEU A 583 -4.05 21.33 23.68
N ARG A 584 -4.71 22.43 24.07
CA ARG A 584 -4.35 23.26 25.25
C ARG A 584 -4.28 22.42 26.52
N GLU A 585 -3.11 22.45 27.16
CA GLU A 585 -2.96 22.00 28.56
C GLU A 585 -4.05 22.70 29.38
N GLU A 586 -4.74 21.93 30.22
CA GLU A 586 -5.91 22.38 31.01
C GLU A 586 -7.24 22.53 30.25
N SER A 587 -7.36 22.07 29.00
CA SER A 587 -8.65 22.03 28.29
C SER A 587 -9.70 21.19 29.06
N PRO A 588 -10.86 21.78 29.44
CA PRO A 588 -11.92 21.04 30.14
C PRO A 588 -12.46 19.85 29.34
N HIS A 589 -12.45 19.97 28.00
CA HIS A 589 -12.88 18.91 27.10
C HIS A 589 -11.92 17.71 27.15
N LEU A 590 -10.60 17.94 27.07
CA LEU A 590 -9.61 16.87 27.15
C LEU A 590 -9.62 16.17 28.51
N LYS A 591 -9.74 16.94 29.61
CA LYS A 591 -9.83 16.37 30.96
C LYS A 591 -11.07 15.50 31.14
N ARG A 592 -12.23 15.96 30.65
CA ARG A 592 -13.47 15.18 30.70
C ARG A 592 -13.36 13.88 29.90
N MET A 593 -12.87 13.98 28.65
CA MET A 593 -12.65 12.82 27.79
C MET A 593 -11.64 11.84 28.41
N HIS A 594 -10.59 12.35 29.05
CA HIS A 594 -9.61 11.49 29.70
C HIS A 594 -10.20 10.76 30.90
N GLN A 595 -10.98 11.44 31.74
CA GLN A 595 -11.66 10.81 32.88
C GLN A 595 -12.63 9.73 32.40
N GLU A 596 -13.45 10.04 31.41
CA GLU A 596 -14.39 9.08 30.83
C GLU A 596 -13.66 7.87 30.21
N PHE A 597 -12.54 8.10 29.51
CA PHE A 597 -11.70 7.02 29.01
C PHE A 597 -11.21 6.10 30.15
N LEU A 598 -10.76 6.67 31.28
CA LEU A 598 -10.33 5.88 32.43
C LEU A 598 -11.48 5.03 32.98
N ASP A 599 -12.66 5.64 33.13
CA ASP A 599 -13.86 4.94 33.60
C ASP A 599 -14.19 3.76 32.68
N ILE A 600 -14.14 3.94 31.36
CA ILE A 600 -14.36 2.88 30.36
C ILE A 600 -13.30 1.77 30.47
N MET A 601 -12.03 2.12 30.67
CA MET A 601 -10.95 1.13 30.80
C MET A 601 -11.07 0.28 32.08
N THR A 602 -11.79 0.74 33.11
CA THR A 602 -12.09 -0.12 34.28
C THR A 602 -13.11 -1.23 33.96
N LEU A 603 -13.92 -1.04 32.93
CA LEU A 603 -14.99 -1.96 32.53
C LEU A 603 -14.54 -2.96 31.46
N LEU A 604 -13.49 -2.64 30.71
CA LEU A 604 -13.03 -3.44 29.58
C LEU A 604 -11.65 -4.05 29.86
N PRO A 605 -11.41 -5.34 29.53
CA PRO A 605 -10.09 -5.95 29.66
C PRO A 605 -9.17 -5.52 28.51
N VAL A 606 -8.77 -4.25 28.50
CA VAL A 606 -7.90 -3.63 27.49
C VAL A 606 -6.52 -3.41 28.07
N LYS A 607 -5.48 -3.86 27.35
CA LYS A 607 -4.10 -3.58 27.69
C LYS A 607 -3.67 -2.22 27.18
N VAL A 608 -3.03 -1.42 28.02
CA VAL A 608 -2.57 -0.07 27.66
C VAL A 608 -1.07 0.01 27.88
N ILE A 609 -0.34 0.50 26.88
CA ILE A 609 1.09 0.81 26.98
C ILE A 609 1.28 2.28 26.58
N SER A 610 1.95 3.05 27.43
CA SER A 610 2.30 4.45 27.18
C SER A 610 3.81 4.64 27.13
N PHE A 611 4.32 5.02 25.97
CA PHE A 611 5.68 5.53 25.78
C PHE A 611 5.67 7.05 25.76
N VAL A 612 6.52 7.70 26.54
CA VAL A 612 6.60 9.17 26.60
C VAL A 612 8.00 9.67 26.32
N GLU A 613 8.11 10.76 25.57
CA GLU A 613 9.38 11.39 25.22
C GLU A 613 10.02 12.07 26.44
N THR A 614 11.35 12.10 26.46
CA THR A 614 12.11 12.87 27.47
C THR A 614 13.10 13.86 26.86
N LYS A 615 13.31 13.82 25.53
CA LYS A 615 14.15 14.80 24.83
C LYS A 615 13.29 15.81 24.07
N SER A 616 13.73 17.06 24.07
CA SER A 616 13.08 18.12 23.31
C SER A 616 13.23 17.92 21.80
N THR A 617 12.18 18.23 21.04
CA THR A 617 12.19 18.26 19.57
C THR A 617 12.63 19.64 19.08
N VAL A 618 13.46 19.68 18.04
CA VAL A 618 13.87 20.94 17.39
C VAL A 618 12.76 21.43 16.45
N VAL A 619 12.17 22.60 16.73
CA VAL A 619 11.19 23.21 15.83
C VAL A 619 11.91 24.00 14.74
N THR A 620 11.89 23.47 13.51
CA THR A 620 12.72 23.87 12.35
C THR A 620 12.61 25.34 11.95
N ALA A 621 11.48 26.00 12.17
CA ALA A 621 11.30 27.40 11.80
C ALA A 621 12.14 28.39 12.64
N MET A 622 12.47 28.04 13.90
CA MET A 622 13.15 28.94 14.83
C MET A 622 14.32 28.30 15.59
N LYS A 623 14.66 27.03 15.31
CA LYS A 623 15.73 26.26 15.98
C LYS A 623 15.63 26.26 17.52
N PHE A 624 14.42 26.35 18.06
CA PHE A 624 14.17 26.24 19.48
C PHE A 624 13.86 24.79 19.86
N ASN A 625 14.40 24.33 20.99
CA ASN A 625 14.17 22.99 21.53
C ASN A 625 12.94 23.00 22.44
N PHE A 626 11.91 22.26 22.08
CA PHE A 626 10.67 22.17 22.84
C PHE A 626 10.28 20.73 23.14
N LEU A 627 10.02 20.40 24.40
CA LEU A 627 9.43 19.12 24.80
C LEU A 627 7.92 19.17 24.52
N MET A 628 7.46 18.41 23.52
CA MET A 628 6.11 18.50 22.99
C MET A 628 5.07 18.01 23.99
N VAL A 629 5.37 16.94 24.71
CA VAL A 629 4.51 16.29 25.71
C VAL A 629 5.36 15.96 26.93
N LYS A 630 4.98 16.52 28.08
CA LYS A 630 5.66 16.20 29.32
C LYS A 630 5.31 14.80 29.83
N PRO A 631 6.18 14.16 30.63
CA PRO A 631 5.90 12.91 31.34
C PRO A 631 4.52 12.85 32.00
N GLU A 632 4.08 13.92 32.69
CA GLU A 632 2.81 13.93 33.42
C GLU A 632 1.58 13.97 32.50
N SER A 633 1.71 14.56 31.31
CA SER A 633 0.62 14.58 30.31
C SER A 633 0.64 13.34 29.41
N GLY A 634 1.82 12.78 29.16
CA GLY A 634 2.00 11.56 28.38
C GLY A 634 1.61 10.29 29.12
N ASN A 635 1.59 10.31 30.45
CA ASN A 635 1.14 9.19 31.26
C ASN A 635 -0.39 9.04 31.19
N ALA A 636 -0.87 7.89 30.70
CA ALA A 636 -2.30 7.60 30.60
C ALA A 636 -2.96 7.34 31.96
N GLY A 637 -2.19 7.14 33.03
CA GLY A 637 -2.70 6.78 34.37
C GLY A 637 -3.21 5.34 34.49
N ILE A 638 -3.06 4.52 33.44
CA ILE A 638 -3.45 3.11 33.42
C ILE A 638 -2.49 2.29 32.55
N GLY A 639 -2.31 1.02 32.90
CA GLY A 639 -1.45 0.11 32.16
C GLY A 639 0.04 0.36 32.38
N GLU A 640 0.85 -0.07 31.42
CA GLU A 640 2.30 0.05 31.47
C GLU A 640 2.75 1.45 31.01
N TYR A 641 3.76 1.99 31.68
CA TYR A 641 4.29 3.32 31.41
C TYR A 641 5.80 3.31 31.31
N TYR A 642 6.33 3.97 30.28
CA TYR A 642 7.76 4.05 29.99
C TYR A 642 8.17 5.45 29.51
N GLU A 643 9.17 6.04 30.14
CA GLU A 643 9.85 7.25 29.66
C GLU A 643 11.03 6.87 28.78
N ILE A 644 11.05 7.36 27.54
CA ILE A 644 11.99 6.94 26.51
C ILE A 644 12.91 8.11 26.15
N PRO A 645 14.25 7.92 26.11
CA PRO A 645 15.25 8.97 25.84
C PRO A 645 15.31 9.38 24.36
N GLN A 646 14.15 9.75 23.81
CA GLN A 646 13.92 10.15 22.43
C GLN A 646 13.08 11.43 22.37
N ASP A 647 13.11 12.08 21.21
CA ASP A 647 12.26 13.24 20.91
C ASP A 647 10.90 12.79 20.33
N HIS A 648 9.99 13.74 20.17
CA HIS A 648 8.59 13.50 19.81
C HIS A 648 8.44 12.81 18.46
N LEU A 649 9.35 13.14 17.53
CA LEU A 649 9.32 12.60 16.17
C LEU A 649 10.00 11.24 16.08
N GLY A 650 10.99 10.97 16.94
CA GLY A 650 11.77 9.73 16.97
C GLY A 650 11.19 8.64 17.87
N ILE A 651 10.33 8.97 18.83
CA ILE A 651 9.80 8.00 19.80
C ILE A 651 8.98 6.86 19.17
N CYS A 652 8.35 7.10 18.02
CA CYS A 652 7.58 6.08 17.29
C CYS A 652 8.38 5.41 16.15
N LYS A 653 9.70 5.66 16.11
CA LYS A 653 10.63 5.18 15.09
C LYS A 653 11.70 4.30 15.75
N PRO A 654 11.42 2.99 15.93
CA PRO A 654 12.42 2.00 16.28
C PRO A 654 13.66 2.09 15.37
N VAL A 655 14.84 1.87 15.93
CA VAL A 655 16.11 1.87 15.17
C VAL A 655 16.24 0.62 14.32
N ASN A 656 15.83 -0.51 14.89
CA ASN A 656 15.94 -1.85 14.33
C ASN A 656 14.89 -2.75 14.99
N ARG A 657 14.89 -4.03 14.66
CA ARG A 657 13.95 -5.01 15.21
C ARG A 657 14.29 -5.38 16.65
N GLU A 658 15.47 -5.04 17.17
CA GLU A 658 15.89 -5.29 18.55
C GLU A 658 15.52 -4.14 19.51
N SER A 659 15.10 -3.00 18.96
CA SER A 659 14.61 -1.84 19.70
C SER A 659 13.55 -2.23 20.73
N PHE A 660 13.71 -1.71 21.96
CA PHE A 660 12.76 -1.93 23.05
C PHE A 660 11.33 -1.56 22.64
N LEU A 661 11.18 -0.41 21.95
CA LEU A 661 9.89 0.07 21.45
C LEU A 661 9.21 -0.97 20.55
N TYR A 662 9.97 -1.54 19.61
CA TYR A 662 9.43 -2.54 18.69
C TYR A 662 9.11 -3.85 19.38
N GLN A 663 10.04 -4.36 20.20
CA GLN A 663 9.89 -5.64 20.89
C GLN A 663 8.71 -5.64 21.86
N LYS A 664 8.51 -4.54 22.59
CA LYS A 664 7.37 -4.40 23.50
C LYS A 664 6.04 -4.40 22.75
N VAL A 665 5.96 -3.71 21.61
CA VAL A 665 4.77 -3.76 20.73
C VAL A 665 4.58 -5.15 20.14
N LEU A 666 5.65 -5.81 19.69
CA LEU A 666 5.59 -7.15 19.10
C LEU A 666 5.07 -8.17 20.12
N HIS A 667 5.54 -8.12 21.36
CA HIS A 667 5.09 -8.99 22.44
C HIS A 667 3.58 -8.82 22.69
N LEU A 668 3.12 -7.56 22.83
CA LEU A 668 1.70 -7.24 22.99
C LEU A 668 0.85 -7.78 21.82
N VAL A 669 1.33 -7.61 20.59
CA VAL A 669 0.62 -8.08 19.39
C VAL A 669 0.52 -9.60 19.37
N LYS A 670 1.61 -10.32 19.65
CA LYS A 670 1.62 -11.78 19.72
C LYS A 670 0.66 -12.30 20.78
N GLU A 671 0.69 -11.71 21.96
CA GLU A 671 -0.18 -12.12 23.07
C GLU A 671 -1.68 -11.94 22.74
N VAL A 672 -2.05 -10.82 22.10
CA VAL A 672 -3.44 -10.59 21.66
C VAL A 672 -3.84 -11.59 20.55
N VAL A 673 -2.92 -11.94 19.64
CA VAL A 673 -3.17 -12.94 18.59
C VAL A 673 -3.32 -14.35 19.15
N GLU A 674 -2.57 -14.70 20.20
CA GLU A 674 -2.64 -16.02 20.85
C GLU A 674 -3.91 -16.18 21.69
N THR A 675 -4.39 -15.10 22.29
CA THR A 675 -5.63 -15.08 23.09
C THR A 675 -6.91 -14.94 22.26
N THR A 676 -6.80 -14.80 20.93
CA THR A 676 -7.90 -14.65 19.95
C THR A 676 -8.03 -15.86 19.03
#